data_AF-A0A3N2QEK2-F1
#
_entry.id   AF-A0A3N2QEK2-F1
#
_cell.length_a   1.000
_cell.length_b   1.000
_cell.length_c   1.000
_cell.angle_alpha   90.00
_cell.angle_beta   90.00
_cell.angle_gamma   90.00
#
_symmetry.space_group_name_H-M   'P 1'
#
loop_
_entity.id
_entity.type
_entity.pdbx_description
1 polymer ?
#
loop_
_entity_poly.entity_id
_entity_poly.type
_entity_poly.pdbx_seq_one_letter_code
_entity_poly.pdbx_strand_id
1 'polypeptide(L)'
;MTNKNNDKEITQAVIYCRVSSTRQKTEGGGLDSQEHRCRQYAAAQGYNVEAVFPDDASGGGDFIKRPGMVALLSFLDAQPDKKYVVIFDDLKRFARDTEFHIKLRREFQTRGARIECLNFKLDDTPEGKFVETIFAAQGELEREQNRRQVIQKMKARVEKGYYVFHPPVGYRYAKDRVHGKLLFRDEPVASIVAEALEGYASGRFSSQVEVKRFLESKPDFPKSGANGYVHPSKVKDMLQRAVYAGYVDAPNWGVSLRKGHHEPLISFATYERVQAVLSGNVYAHARKDINEDFPLRGFVLCDDCGEPMTSCWSKGRNKHYPYYLCDTPSCASKRKSIPRADIEGGAEALLRSLQPAKQLYELVRAMFIDAWNMKLTQARQEQSTLAAQIKDIEGQIEALLDRIVDATSPSVIQAYEKRIDKLEREKIKLGEQAALKVPPKGRLEEFIEHALTFLGNPWKLYENGEFAFKRTVLKLAFAEPLRYSRDNGYRTAKTTFPFKVLADISTQKSGMVVRVLDRARRLEGLGKGVKEGRIWAYLRDDRPWSGTAPPGVAYFFSPDRKSVHPQGHLAEFCGVLQADAYTGFKALYEPDATGAVRIREAACWAHLRRDFHDVWTGTKSEIAREGLDRIGALYDIEREITGCSAEERRRVRQVRTRPLAEDFKAWAETQLGRVSGKSALAKAFRYALRRWPSFMLFLEDGRVAIDNNPAERAIKPVVIGRKNWLFAGADAGGETLAEAMTIIESAKLSGHDPEAYLADILARIGDHKINRLDDLLPWNWVPLTQEDKAVA
;
A
#
# COMPACT_ATOMS: atom_id res chain seq x y z
N MET A 1 42.15 -54.15 66.45
CA MET A 1 42.90 -55.26 65.80
C MET A 1 42.42 -55.36 64.36
N THR A 2 43.37 -55.50 63.41
CA THR A 2 43.24 -55.99 62.00
C THR A 2 42.19 -55.30 61.11
N ASN A 3 42.52 -54.45 60.12
CA ASN A 3 43.31 -54.75 58.92
C ASN A 3 44.08 -53.50 58.41
N LYS A 4 45.33 -53.36 58.82
CA LYS A 4 46.39 -52.69 58.04
C LYS A 4 47.20 -53.83 57.43
N ASN A 5 46.99 -54.22 56.17
CA ASN A 5 47.94 -55.02 55.36
C ASN A 5 47.38 -55.44 53.98
N ASN A 6 46.84 -54.51 53.17
CA ASN A 6 46.65 -54.79 51.72
C ASN A 6 46.90 -53.60 50.77
N ASP A 7 47.26 -52.41 51.28
CA ASP A 7 47.43 -51.20 50.45
C ASP A 7 48.87 -50.99 49.90
N LYS A 8 49.79 -51.94 50.10
CA LYS A 8 51.21 -51.79 49.73
C LYS A 8 51.61 -52.41 48.38
N GLU A 9 50.66 -52.71 47.50
CA GLU A 9 50.95 -53.33 46.19
C GLU A 9 50.79 -52.39 44.98
N ILE A 10 50.13 -51.24 45.12
CA ILE A 10 49.86 -50.37 43.97
C ILE A 10 50.85 -49.19 43.97
N THR A 11 51.88 -49.28 43.13
CA THR A 11 52.86 -48.20 42.92
C THR A 11 52.65 -47.42 41.62
N GLN A 12 51.77 -47.89 40.73
CA GLN A 12 51.56 -47.29 39.42
C GLN A 12 50.24 -46.51 39.37
N ALA A 13 50.29 -45.30 38.83
CA ALA A 13 49.15 -44.43 38.65
C ALA A 13 49.01 -43.96 37.20
N VAL A 14 47.78 -43.66 36.81
CA VAL A 14 47.45 -43.04 35.53
C VAL A 14 46.60 -41.81 35.80
N ILE A 15 46.83 -40.74 35.05
CA ILE A 15 46.11 -39.47 35.23
C ILE A 15 45.13 -39.28 34.09
N TYR A 16 43.91 -38.84 34.41
CA TYR A 16 42.95 -38.39 33.42
C TYR A 16 42.63 -36.91 33.60
N CYS A 17 42.80 -36.12 32.53
CA CYS A 17 42.58 -34.68 32.53
C CYS A 17 41.51 -34.28 31.51
N ARG A 18 40.67 -33.29 31.84
CA ARG A 18 39.55 -32.89 30.99
C ARG A 18 39.33 -31.38 30.94
N VAL A 19 38.96 -30.86 29.77
CA VAL A 19 38.45 -29.47 29.63
C VAL A 19 36.97 -29.39 29.98
N SER A 20 36.62 -28.47 30.89
CA SER A 20 35.24 -28.29 31.34
C SER A 20 34.42 -27.37 30.43
N SER A 21 35.07 -26.54 29.60
CA SER A 21 34.45 -25.64 28.64
C SER A 21 35.26 -25.51 27.33
N THR A 22 34.58 -25.20 26.23
CA THR A 22 35.20 -24.96 24.91
C THR A 22 36.13 -23.73 24.93
N ARG A 23 35.89 -22.79 25.85
CA ARG A 23 36.67 -21.55 26.02
C ARG A 23 38.09 -21.80 26.53
N GLN A 24 38.27 -22.86 27.31
CA GLN A 24 39.59 -23.29 27.80
C GLN A 24 40.46 -23.95 26.74
N LYS A 25 39.89 -24.36 25.59
CA LYS A 25 40.68 -24.86 24.45
C LYS A 25 41.52 -23.76 23.81
N THR A 26 40.98 -22.55 23.73
CA THR A 26 41.59 -21.41 23.02
C THR A 26 42.67 -20.71 23.83
N GLU A 27 42.64 -20.82 25.17
CA GLU A 27 43.56 -20.12 26.08
C GLU A 27 44.67 -21.05 26.66
N GLY A 28 44.69 -22.34 26.29
CA GLY A 28 45.81 -23.27 26.53
C GLY A 28 46.03 -23.74 27.98
N GLY A 29 45.86 -22.90 29.00
CA GLY A 29 46.35 -23.18 30.37
C GLY A 29 45.53 -24.18 31.22
N GLY A 30 44.43 -24.71 30.71
CA GLY A 30 43.45 -25.46 31.51
C GLY A 30 43.81 -26.92 31.81
N LEU A 31 44.44 -27.64 30.87
CA LEU A 31 44.79 -29.07 31.02
C LEU A 31 46.12 -29.26 31.73
N ASP A 32 47.13 -28.48 31.35
CA ASP A 32 48.48 -28.57 31.92
C ASP A 32 48.50 -28.27 33.42
N SER A 33 47.67 -27.32 33.86
CA SER A 33 47.48 -27.01 35.28
C SER A 33 46.85 -28.18 36.05
N GLN A 34 45.94 -28.94 35.42
CA GLN A 34 45.31 -30.13 36.03
C GLN A 34 46.30 -31.29 36.13
N GLU A 35 47.01 -31.56 35.04
CA GLU A 35 48.05 -32.60 35.04
C GLU A 35 49.09 -32.32 36.11
N HIS A 36 49.53 -31.06 36.23
CA HIS A 36 50.50 -30.66 37.25
C HIS A 36 50.02 -30.95 38.68
N ARG A 37 48.77 -30.61 39.02
CA ARG A 37 48.18 -30.91 40.34
C ARG A 37 48.08 -32.42 40.58
N CYS A 38 47.60 -33.18 39.61
CA CYS A 38 47.49 -34.64 39.73
C CYS A 38 48.86 -35.31 39.91
N ARG A 39 49.91 -34.83 39.22
CA ARG A 39 51.29 -35.31 39.40
C ARG A 39 51.85 -34.96 40.78
N GLN A 40 51.60 -33.75 41.28
CA GLN A 40 51.99 -33.38 42.65
C GLN A 40 51.31 -34.27 43.69
N TYR A 41 50.02 -34.55 43.52
CA TYR A 41 49.28 -35.47 44.38
C TYR A 41 49.85 -36.89 44.32
N ALA A 42 50.10 -37.41 43.12
CA ALA A 42 50.70 -38.73 42.93
C ALA A 42 52.06 -38.84 43.64
N ALA A 43 52.92 -37.82 43.50
CA ALA A 43 54.22 -37.77 44.16
C ALA A 43 54.08 -37.73 45.70
N ALA A 44 53.12 -36.98 46.24
CA ALA A 44 52.86 -36.91 47.67
C ALA A 44 52.34 -38.24 48.26
N GLN A 45 51.63 -39.05 47.47
CA GLN A 45 51.16 -40.39 47.86
C GLN A 45 52.17 -41.51 47.55
N GLY A 46 53.29 -41.18 46.86
CA GLY A 46 54.32 -42.16 46.48
C GLY A 46 53.99 -43.01 45.25
N TYR A 47 53.06 -42.56 44.39
CA TYR A 47 52.72 -43.24 43.14
C TYR A 47 53.59 -42.78 41.96
N ASN A 48 53.96 -43.72 41.09
CA ASN A 48 54.63 -43.46 39.82
C ASN A 48 53.60 -43.31 38.70
N VAL A 49 53.59 -42.15 38.03
CA VAL A 49 52.62 -41.86 36.95
C VAL A 49 53.12 -42.44 35.63
N GLU A 50 52.46 -43.50 35.13
CA GLU A 50 52.84 -44.22 33.91
C GLU A 50 52.32 -43.54 32.64
N ALA A 51 51.10 -42.99 32.67
CA ALA A 51 50.49 -42.35 31.52
C ALA A 51 49.50 -41.24 31.92
N VAL A 52 49.31 -40.28 31.00
CA VAL A 52 48.33 -39.20 31.14
C VAL A 52 47.41 -39.22 29.92
N PHE A 53 46.11 -39.18 30.18
CA PHE A 53 45.06 -39.25 29.17
C PHE A 53 44.27 -37.94 29.15
N PRO A 54 44.64 -36.98 28.27
CA PRO A 54 43.90 -35.74 28.12
C PRO A 54 42.66 -35.94 27.25
N ASP A 55 41.55 -35.31 27.65
CA ASP A 55 40.29 -35.30 26.92
C ASP A 55 39.86 -33.86 26.64
N ASP A 56 39.99 -33.46 25.38
CA ASP A 56 39.62 -32.14 24.93
C ASP A 56 38.14 -32.05 24.54
N ALA A 57 37.35 -33.12 24.51
CA ALA A 57 35.97 -33.04 24.04
C ALA A 57 35.09 -32.22 25.01
N SER A 58 34.51 -31.10 24.55
CA SER A 58 33.58 -30.28 25.34
C SER A 58 32.13 -30.60 24.97
N GLY A 59 31.31 -31.08 25.91
CA GLY A 59 29.88 -31.37 25.68
C GLY A 59 29.26 -32.29 26.73
N GLY A 60 27.93 -32.40 26.76
CA GLY A 60 27.19 -33.43 27.51
C GLY A 60 26.94 -34.63 26.60
N GLY A 61 27.33 -35.83 27.03
CA GLY A 61 27.25 -37.08 26.27
C GLY A 61 27.89 -38.22 27.07
N ASP A 62 27.73 -39.46 26.60
CA ASP A 62 28.23 -40.67 27.27
C ASP A 62 29.75 -40.60 27.45
N PHE A 63 30.18 -40.39 28.68
CA PHE A 63 31.56 -40.08 29.05
C PHE A 63 32.51 -41.26 28.77
N ILE A 64 32.01 -42.49 28.82
CA ILE A 64 32.75 -43.72 28.54
C ILE A 64 33.19 -43.76 27.07
N LYS A 65 32.44 -43.12 26.16
CA LYS A 65 32.71 -43.14 24.71
C LYS A 65 33.64 -42.03 24.24
N ARG A 66 34.21 -41.25 25.16
CA ARG A 66 35.08 -40.13 24.78
C ARG A 66 36.48 -40.62 24.42
N PRO A 67 37.17 -39.98 23.45
CA PRO A 67 38.47 -40.46 22.98
C PRO A 67 39.50 -40.67 24.09
N GLY A 68 39.64 -39.73 25.03
CA GLY A 68 40.60 -39.84 26.13
C GLY A 68 40.24 -40.91 27.16
N MET A 69 38.94 -41.09 27.45
CA MET A 69 38.45 -42.10 28.38
C MET A 69 38.50 -43.51 27.78
N VAL A 70 38.16 -43.65 26.49
CA VAL A 70 38.33 -44.90 25.75
C VAL A 70 39.80 -45.31 25.73
N ALA A 71 40.71 -44.37 25.45
CA ALA A 71 42.15 -44.64 25.48
C ALA A 71 42.64 -45.11 26.86
N LEU A 72 42.16 -44.49 27.94
CA LEU A 72 42.45 -44.90 29.31
C LEU A 72 41.92 -46.32 29.60
N LEU A 73 40.66 -46.61 29.25
CA LEU A 73 40.06 -47.93 29.48
C LEU A 73 40.78 -49.01 28.66
N SER A 74 41.09 -48.73 27.39
CA SER A 74 41.88 -49.64 26.54
C SER A 74 43.30 -49.85 27.07
N PHE A 75 43.92 -48.83 27.67
CA PHE A 75 45.23 -48.97 28.33
C PHE A 75 45.16 -49.91 29.54
N LEU A 76 44.10 -49.82 30.34
CA LEU A 76 43.87 -50.74 31.46
C LEU A 76 43.56 -52.16 30.96
N ASP A 77 42.76 -52.30 29.90
CA ASP A 77 42.44 -53.61 29.29
C ASP A 77 43.69 -54.30 28.70
N ALA A 78 44.67 -53.54 28.22
CA ALA A 78 45.93 -54.07 27.70
C ALA A 78 46.89 -54.56 28.79
N GLN A 79 46.66 -54.21 30.06
CA GLN A 79 47.54 -54.55 31.19
C GLN A 79 46.77 -55.18 32.36
N PRO A 80 46.10 -56.33 32.18
CA PRO A 80 45.19 -56.91 33.18
C PRO A 80 45.90 -57.37 34.47
N ASP A 81 47.20 -57.67 34.40
CA ASP A 81 47.99 -58.17 35.54
C ASP A 81 48.52 -57.06 36.45
N LYS A 82 48.39 -55.79 36.05
CA LYS A 82 48.86 -54.63 36.83
C LYS A 82 47.68 -53.90 37.46
N LYS A 83 47.80 -53.61 38.75
CA LYS A 83 46.85 -52.75 39.47
C LYS A 83 47.27 -51.29 39.29
N TYR A 84 46.31 -50.44 38.95
CA TYR A 84 46.52 -49.01 38.75
C TYR A 84 45.67 -48.16 39.69
N VAL A 85 46.22 -47.02 40.13
CA VAL A 85 45.41 -45.91 40.68
C VAL A 85 45.14 -44.89 39.58
N VAL A 86 43.87 -44.65 39.28
CA VAL A 86 43.44 -43.60 38.36
C VAL A 86 43.19 -42.32 39.14
N ILE A 87 43.95 -41.27 38.85
CA ILE A 87 43.93 -40.01 39.59
C ILE A 87 43.22 -38.93 38.78
N PHE A 88 42.31 -38.22 39.46
CA PHE A 88 41.50 -37.14 38.89
C PHE A 88 41.55 -35.88 39.77
N ASP A 89 41.47 -34.72 39.14
CA ASP A 89 41.55 -33.41 39.82
C ASP A 89 40.28 -33.04 40.60
N ASP A 90 39.08 -33.35 40.09
CA ASP A 90 37.82 -32.90 40.69
C ASP A 90 36.65 -33.86 40.40
N LEU A 91 35.96 -34.29 41.46
CA LEU A 91 34.80 -35.19 41.39
C LEU A 91 33.63 -34.55 40.64
N LYS A 92 33.37 -33.24 40.78
CA LYS A 92 32.27 -32.54 40.09
C LYS A 92 32.45 -32.49 38.57
N ARG A 93 33.69 -32.64 38.07
CA ARG A 93 34.00 -32.68 36.63
C ARG A 93 33.81 -34.05 36.02
N PHE A 94 33.76 -35.09 36.86
CA PHE A 94 33.72 -36.51 36.54
C PHE A 94 32.30 -37.08 36.73
N ALA A 95 31.67 -36.76 37.86
CA ALA A 95 30.33 -37.21 38.24
C ALA A 95 29.28 -36.13 37.93
N ARG A 96 28.99 -35.92 36.63
CA ARG A 96 27.88 -35.07 36.20
C ARG A 96 26.54 -35.81 36.19
N ASP A 97 26.48 -37.09 36.48
CA ASP A 97 25.23 -37.84 36.49
C ASP A 97 25.41 -39.05 37.41
N THR A 98 24.49 -39.23 38.35
CA THR A 98 24.58 -40.20 39.44
C THR A 98 24.63 -41.65 38.91
N GLU A 99 23.85 -41.95 37.87
CA GLU A 99 23.82 -43.29 37.25
C GLU A 99 25.15 -43.58 36.53
N PHE A 100 25.71 -42.58 35.87
CA PHE A 100 26.97 -42.71 35.14
C PHE A 100 28.17 -42.87 36.07
N HIS A 101 28.18 -42.17 37.21
CA HIS A 101 29.23 -42.30 38.21
C HIS A 101 29.33 -43.74 38.76
N ILE A 102 28.17 -44.34 39.07
CA ILE A 102 28.08 -45.73 39.54
C ILE A 102 28.57 -46.70 38.46
N LYS A 103 28.17 -46.49 37.19
CA LYS A 103 28.60 -47.31 36.07
C LYS A 103 30.11 -47.26 35.86
N LEU A 104 30.70 -46.07 35.93
CA LEU A 104 32.14 -45.87 35.72
C LEU A 104 32.98 -46.50 36.84
N ARG A 105 32.54 -46.39 38.10
CA ARG A 105 33.17 -47.09 39.22
C ARG A 105 33.18 -48.60 38.99
N ARG A 106 32.08 -49.16 38.46
CA ARG A 106 31.99 -50.58 38.10
C ARG A 106 32.97 -50.97 37.00
N GLU A 107 33.15 -50.14 35.97
CA GLU A 107 34.09 -50.40 34.86
C GLU A 107 35.55 -50.41 35.33
N PHE A 108 35.96 -49.49 36.19
CA PHE A 108 37.31 -49.46 36.76
C PHE A 108 37.53 -50.60 37.77
N GLN A 109 36.53 -50.90 38.61
CA GLN A 109 36.60 -52.01 39.57
C GLN A 109 36.70 -53.37 38.87
N THR A 110 35.97 -53.57 37.77
CA THR A 110 36.05 -54.80 36.95
C THR A 110 37.45 -55.01 36.37
N ARG A 111 38.20 -53.92 36.16
CA ARG A 111 39.58 -53.90 35.64
C ARG A 111 40.64 -53.81 36.74
N GLY A 112 40.26 -53.98 38.01
CA GLY A 112 41.20 -53.94 39.13
C GLY A 112 41.85 -52.58 39.40
N ALA A 113 41.29 -51.49 38.86
CA ALA A 113 41.80 -50.14 39.03
C ALA A 113 41.07 -49.38 40.16
N ARG A 114 41.82 -48.70 41.04
CA ARG A 114 41.29 -47.85 42.10
C ARG A 114 41.19 -46.41 41.63
N ILE A 115 40.16 -45.68 42.03
CA ILE A 115 39.94 -44.28 41.67
C ILE A 115 40.33 -43.40 42.86
N GLU A 116 41.11 -42.35 42.63
CA GLU A 116 41.43 -41.32 43.63
C GLU A 116 41.19 -39.91 43.09
N CYS A 117 40.64 -39.04 43.94
CA CYS A 117 40.34 -37.67 43.61
C CYS A 117 41.05 -36.72 44.57
N LEU A 118 41.64 -35.64 44.05
CA LEU A 118 42.39 -34.66 44.84
C LEU A 118 41.51 -34.00 45.92
N ASN A 119 40.26 -33.70 45.56
CA ASN A 119 39.35 -32.91 46.41
C ASN A 119 38.38 -33.75 47.23
N PHE A 120 38.39 -35.08 47.09
CA PHE A 120 37.44 -35.96 47.76
C PHE A 120 38.03 -37.34 48.02
N LYS A 121 38.01 -37.79 49.28
CA LYS A 121 38.43 -39.15 49.64
C LYS A 121 37.30 -40.12 49.34
N LEU A 122 37.55 -41.04 48.41
CA LEU A 122 36.64 -42.10 48.07
C LEU A 122 36.84 -43.25 49.06
N ASP A 123 35.78 -43.60 49.79
CA ASP A 123 35.76 -44.75 50.70
C ASP A 123 34.87 -45.86 50.11
N ASP A 124 35.28 -47.11 50.30
CA ASP A 124 34.59 -48.31 49.82
C ASP A 124 33.51 -48.82 50.80
N THR A 125 33.43 -48.21 52.00
CA THR A 125 32.36 -48.47 52.98
C THR A 125 30.96 -48.17 52.42
N PRO A 126 29.90 -48.84 52.91
CA PRO A 126 28.52 -48.49 52.57
C PRO A 126 28.21 -47.01 52.83
N GLU A 127 28.73 -46.45 53.92
CA GLU A 127 28.60 -45.04 54.29
C GLU A 127 29.33 -44.12 53.29
N GLY A 128 30.54 -44.48 52.86
CA GLY A 128 31.29 -43.78 51.82
C GLY A 128 30.56 -43.71 50.49
N LYS A 129 29.98 -44.84 50.05
CA LYS A 129 29.16 -44.93 48.83
C LYS A 129 27.88 -44.09 48.91
N PHE A 130 27.25 -44.02 50.10
CA PHE A 130 26.08 -43.18 50.32
C PHE A 130 26.41 -41.68 50.22
N VAL A 131 27.48 -41.24 50.90
CA VAL A 131 27.93 -39.83 50.87
C VAL A 131 28.30 -39.41 49.45
N GLU A 132 28.99 -40.26 48.71
CA GLU A 132 29.34 -40.05 47.30
C GLU A 132 28.10 -39.87 46.41
N THR A 133 27.08 -40.71 46.60
CA THR A 133 25.80 -40.62 45.87
C THR A 133 25.09 -39.30 46.16
N ILE A 134 25.12 -38.83 47.41
CA ILE A 134 24.59 -37.51 47.81
C ILE A 134 25.34 -36.39 47.07
N PHE A 135 26.66 -36.43 47.00
CA PHE A 135 27.44 -35.40 46.31
C PHE A 135 27.18 -35.38 44.79
N ALA A 136 27.01 -36.55 44.15
CA ALA A 136 26.63 -36.64 42.74
C ALA A 136 25.23 -36.07 42.50
N ALA A 137 24.25 -36.45 43.34
CA ALA A 137 22.89 -35.92 43.29
C ALA A 137 22.85 -34.40 43.56
N GLN A 138 23.70 -33.88 44.45
CA GLN A 138 23.85 -32.45 44.69
C GLN A 138 24.37 -31.72 43.45
N GLY A 139 25.34 -32.28 42.73
CA GLY A 139 25.85 -31.69 41.48
C GLY A 139 24.80 -31.68 40.36
N GLU A 140 23.93 -32.68 40.33
CA GLU A 140 22.77 -32.71 39.45
C GLU A 140 21.74 -31.63 39.83
N LEU A 141 21.39 -31.54 41.11
CA LEU A 141 20.51 -30.51 41.65
C LEU A 141 21.04 -29.09 41.37
N GLU A 142 22.33 -28.84 41.58
CA GLU A 142 22.97 -27.55 41.28
C GLU A 142 22.81 -27.18 39.79
N ARG A 143 22.91 -28.14 38.86
CA ARG A 143 22.71 -27.88 37.42
C ARG A 143 21.25 -27.61 37.08
N GLU A 144 20.32 -28.37 37.65
CA GLU A 144 18.90 -28.13 37.46
C GLU A 144 18.47 -26.78 38.04
N GLN A 145 18.97 -26.43 39.23
CA GLN A 145 18.77 -25.12 39.85
C GLN A 145 19.36 -23.99 39.00
N ASN A 146 20.58 -24.16 38.48
CA ASN A 146 21.20 -23.18 37.56
C ASN A 146 20.39 -23.04 36.26
N ARG A 147 19.94 -24.15 35.66
CA ARG A 147 19.07 -24.13 34.47
C ARG A 147 17.77 -23.40 34.78
N ARG A 148 17.13 -23.70 35.92
CA ARG A 148 15.91 -23.03 36.39
C ARG A 148 16.16 -21.53 36.59
N GLN A 149 17.26 -21.15 37.21
CA GLN A 149 17.60 -19.75 37.45
C GLN A 149 17.88 -18.99 36.15
N VAL A 150 18.57 -19.61 35.19
CA VAL A 150 18.80 -19.02 33.85
C VAL A 150 17.48 -18.84 33.11
N ILE A 151 16.60 -19.85 33.09
CA ILE A 151 15.27 -19.75 32.47
C ILE A 151 14.44 -18.66 33.15
N GLN A 152 14.46 -18.55 34.48
CA GLN A 152 13.77 -17.50 35.21
C GLN A 152 14.29 -16.10 34.85
N LYS A 153 15.62 -15.92 34.77
CA LYS A 153 16.23 -14.65 34.34
C LYS A 153 15.88 -14.30 32.89
N MET A 154 15.90 -15.30 31.99
CA MET A 154 15.50 -15.12 30.59
C MET A 154 14.02 -14.77 30.47
N LYS A 155 13.14 -15.47 31.20
CA LYS A 155 11.71 -15.19 31.26
C LYS A 155 11.44 -13.75 31.72
N ALA A 156 12.07 -13.32 32.82
CA ALA A 156 11.94 -11.95 33.33
C ALA A 156 12.41 -10.90 32.32
N ARG A 157 13.41 -11.21 31.48
CA ARG A 157 13.84 -10.32 30.38
C ARG A 157 12.82 -10.26 29.24
N VAL A 158 12.21 -11.39 28.85
CA VAL A 158 11.16 -11.40 27.83
C VAL A 158 9.91 -10.66 28.32
N GLU A 159 9.54 -10.82 29.60
CA GLU A 159 8.44 -10.08 30.22
C GLU A 159 8.65 -8.56 30.20
N LYS A 160 9.92 -8.13 30.27
CA LYS A 160 10.35 -6.74 30.12
C LYS A 160 10.56 -6.30 28.67
N GLY A 161 10.14 -7.07 27.66
CA GLY A 161 10.22 -6.66 26.25
C GLY A 161 11.59 -6.88 25.58
N TYR A 162 12.48 -7.70 26.16
CA TYR A 162 13.77 -8.02 25.54
C TYR A 162 13.75 -9.38 24.83
N TYR A 163 14.29 -9.44 23.62
CA TYR A 163 14.57 -10.69 22.94
C TYR A 163 15.84 -11.35 23.52
N VAL A 164 15.76 -12.63 23.91
CA VAL A 164 16.84 -13.35 24.62
C VAL A 164 17.39 -14.56 23.87
N PHE A 165 16.83 -14.87 22.70
CA PHE A 165 17.23 -16.02 21.88
C PHE A 165 18.27 -15.64 20.84
N HIS A 166 18.70 -16.60 20.01
CA HIS A 166 19.59 -16.32 18.89
C HIS A 166 18.95 -15.28 17.94
N PRO A 167 19.70 -14.27 17.46
CA PRO A 167 19.12 -13.19 16.68
C PRO A 167 18.40 -13.74 15.43
N PRO A 168 17.15 -13.31 15.16
CA PRO A 168 16.47 -13.64 13.92
C PRO A 168 17.22 -13.07 12.71
N VAL A 169 17.01 -13.67 11.54
CA VAL A 169 17.64 -13.21 10.28
C VAL A 169 17.23 -11.75 9.99
N GLY A 170 18.19 -10.90 9.66
CA GLY A 170 17.96 -9.45 9.51
C GLY A 170 18.15 -8.64 10.80
N TYR A 171 18.51 -9.29 11.91
CA TYR A 171 18.93 -8.62 13.13
C TYR A 171 20.30 -9.08 13.60
N ARG A 172 21.00 -8.20 14.31
CA ARG A 172 22.23 -8.51 15.06
C ARG A 172 22.17 -7.92 16.45
N TYR A 173 22.85 -8.53 17.42
CA TYR A 173 22.97 -7.92 18.75
C TYR A 173 24.04 -6.82 18.75
N ALA A 174 23.71 -5.65 19.28
CA ALA A 174 24.67 -4.60 19.59
C ALA A 174 24.41 -4.01 20.98
N LYS A 175 25.38 -3.23 21.49
CA LYS A 175 25.25 -2.52 22.76
C LYS A 175 24.50 -1.20 22.54
N ASP A 176 23.46 -1.00 23.33
CA ASP A 176 22.67 0.20 23.48
C ASP A 176 23.00 0.90 24.82
N ARG A 177 22.91 2.23 24.84
CA ARG A 177 23.25 3.05 26.02
C ARG A 177 22.26 2.91 27.17
N VAL A 178 20.98 2.65 26.88
CA VAL A 178 19.89 2.59 27.86
C VAL A 178 19.55 1.14 28.19
N HIS A 179 19.50 0.29 27.17
CA HIS A 179 18.95 -1.06 27.22
C HIS A 179 20.01 -2.17 27.26
N GLY A 180 21.30 -1.83 27.21
CA GLY A 180 22.38 -2.81 27.20
C GLY A 180 22.40 -3.60 25.90
N LYS A 181 22.38 -4.94 25.93
CA LYS A 181 22.43 -5.76 24.71
C LYS A 181 21.04 -5.85 24.05
N LEU A 182 20.87 -5.28 22.85
CA LEU A 182 19.61 -5.18 22.11
C LEU A 182 19.75 -5.66 20.66
N LEU A 183 18.64 -6.04 20.01
CA LEU A 183 18.61 -6.33 18.59
C LEU A 183 18.59 -5.03 17.77
N PHE A 184 19.48 -4.93 16.79
CA PHE A 184 19.54 -3.87 15.80
C PHE A 184 19.40 -4.44 14.40
N ARG A 185 18.86 -3.65 13.47
CA ARG A 185 18.72 -4.00 12.07
C ARG A 185 20.08 -4.32 11.44
N ASP A 186 20.13 -5.37 10.64
CA ASP A 186 21.31 -5.81 9.91
C ASP A 186 21.08 -5.62 8.40
N GLU A 187 21.48 -4.46 7.87
CA GLU A 187 21.27 -4.13 6.46
C GLU A 187 22.37 -4.73 5.57
N PRO A 188 22.06 -5.18 4.33
CA PRO A 188 20.77 -5.03 3.63
C PRO A 188 19.75 -6.17 3.92
N VAL A 189 20.13 -7.17 4.71
CA VAL A 189 19.31 -8.36 4.98
C VAL A 189 17.98 -7.99 5.66
N ALA A 190 18.01 -7.02 6.57
CA ALA A 190 16.82 -6.47 7.24
C ALA A 190 15.80 -5.93 6.22
N SER A 191 16.24 -5.13 5.25
CA SER A 191 15.37 -4.63 4.18
C SER A 191 14.82 -5.74 3.29
N ILE A 192 15.62 -6.76 2.97
CA ILE A 192 15.17 -7.92 2.19
C ILE A 192 14.07 -8.70 2.94
N VAL A 193 14.26 -8.92 4.25
CA VAL A 193 13.26 -9.59 5.09
C VAL A 193 11.98 -8.76 5.18
N ALA A 194 12.09 -7.43 5.35
CA ALA A 194 10.93 -6.55 5.34
C ALA A 194 10.14 -6.64 4.01
N GLU A 195 10.82 -6.58 2.87
CA GLU A 195 10.19 -6.70 1.53
C GLU A 195 9.48 -8.06 1.37
N ALA A 196 10.09 -9.15 1.86
CA ALA A 196 9.50 -10.48 1.84
C ALA A 196 8.19 -10.56 2.64
N LEU A 197 8.18 -10.02 3.86
CA LEU A 197 7.02 -10.02 4.76
C LEU A 197 5.90 -9.10 4.24
N GLU A 198 6.24 -7.90 3.78
CA GLU A 198 5.27 -6.95 3.19
C GLU A 198 4.69 -7.48 1.86
N GLY A 199 5.52 -8.13 1.03
CA GLY A 199 5.09 -8.78 -0.20
C GLY A 199 4.10 -9.92 0.06
N TYR A 200 4.29 -10.68 1.14
CA TYR A 200 3.34 -11.72 1.53
C TYR A 200 2.04 -11.13 2.08
N ALA A 201 2.13 -10.09 2.94
CA ALA A 201 0.97 -9.40 3.52
C ALA A 201 0.08 -8.70 2.47
N SER A 202 0.68 -8.21 1.39
CA SER A 202 -0.01 -7.51 0.30
C SER A 202 -0.57 -8.45 -0.78
N GLY A 203 -0.26 -9.75 -0.72
CA GLY A 203 -0.64 -10.72 -1.76
C GLY A 203 0.21 -10.67 -3.02
N ARG A 204 1.34 -9.93 -3.02
CA ARG A 204 2.38 -10.02 -4.08
C ARG A 204 2.95 -11.43 -4.14
N PHE A 205 3.17 -12.05 -2.97
CA PHE A 205 3.53 -13.46 -2.86
C PHE A 205 2.30 -14.26 -2.43
N SER A 206 1.81 -15.12 -3.31
CA SER A 206 0.58 -15.92 -3.11
C SER A 206 0.83 -17.19 -2.30
N SER A 207 2.10 -17.56 -2.07
CA SER A 207 2.48 -18.75 -1.29
C SER A 207 3.85 -18.59 -0.61
N GLN A 208 4.11 -19.42 0.41
CA GLN A 208 5.42 -19.49 1.07
C GLN A 208 6.55 -19.88 0.10
N VAL A 209 6.22 -20.59 -0.99
CA VAL A 209 7.17 -20.97 -2.04
C VAL A 209 7.63 -19.76 -2.85
N GLU A 210 6.74 -18.80 -3.11
CA GLU A 210 7.11 -17.56 -3.80
C GLU A 210 8.02 -16.69 -2.93
N VAL A 211 7.74 -16.61 -1.63
CA VAL A 211 8.62 -15.94 -0.66
C VAL A 211 10.00 -16.60 -0.65
N LYS A 212 10.06 -17.94 -0.63
CA LYS A 212 11.32 -18.69 -0.73
C LYS A 212 12.12 -18.31 -1.98
N ARG A 213 11.48 -18.31 -3.15
CA ARG A 213 12.14 -17.96 -4.42
C ARG A 213 12.66 -16.54 -4.45
N PHE A 214 11.88 -15.60 -3.91
CA PHE A 214 12.32 -14.21 -3.76
C PHE A 214 13.58 -14.10 -2.89
N LEU A 215 13.63 -14.82 -1.76
CA LEU A 215 14.82 -14.81 -0.91
C LEU A 215 16.04 -15.47 -1.59
N GLU A 216 15.81 -16.53 -2.38
CA GLU A 216 16.86 -17.21 -3.14
C GLU A 216 17.43 -16.34 -4.27
N SER A 217 16.63 -15.43 -4.86
CA SER A 217 17.09 -14.52 -5.91
C SER A 217 17.94 -13.35 -5.39
N LYS A 218 17.88 -13.02 -4.09
CA LYS A 218 18.68 -11.94 -3.51
C LYS A 218 20.11 -12.42 -3.18
N PRO A 219 21.17 -11.74 -3.65
CA PRO A 219 22.55 -12.16 -3.41
C PRO A 219 22.95 -12.05 -1.93
N ASP A 220 22.51 -11.00 -1.24
CA ASP A 220 22.92 -10.69 0.13
C ASP A 220 22.17 -11.51 1.20
N PHE A 221 21.13 -12.27 0.82
CA PHE A 221 20.37 -13.08 1.78
C PHE A 221 21.11 -14.36 2.16
N PRO A 222 21.20 -14.73 3.45
CA PRO A 222 21.95 -15.91 3.90
C PRO A 222 21.25 -17.22 3.50
N LYS A 223 21.85 -17.89 2.49
CA LYS A 223 21.42 -19.18 1.93
C LYS A 223 22.16 -20.34 2.57
N SER A 224 21.55 -21.53 2.53
CA SER A 224 22.11 -22.77 3.04
C SER A 224 22.67 -23.62 1.90
N GLY A 225 23.90 -24.11 2.04
CA GLY A 225 24.57 -24.99 1.07
C GLY A 225 25.12 -24.27 -0.17
N ALA A 226 25.95 -24.98 -0.95
CA ALA A 226 26.64 -24.44 -2.14
C ALA A 226 25.68 -24.01 -3.28
N ASN A 227 24.45 -24.55 -3.31
CA ASN A 227 23.46 -24.31 -4.37
C ASN A 227 22.52 -23.13 -4.10
N GLY A 228 22.77 -22.32 -3.07
CA GLY A 228 21.95 -21.13 -2.79
C GLY A 228 20.52 -21.42 -2.34
N TYR A 229 20.31 -22.47 -1.54
CA TYR A 229 18.99 -22.96 -1.15
C TYR A 229 18.48 -22.33 0.16
N VAL A 230 17.18 -22.01 0.25
CA VAL A 230 16.53 -21.55 1.49
C VAL A 230 15.52 -22.58 1.98
N HIS A 231 15.73 -23.13 3.18
CA HIS A 231 14.85 -24.18 3.71
C HIS A 231 13.41 -23.67 3.94
N PRO A 232 12.35 -24.40 3.51
CA PRO A 232 10.96 -23.96 3.68
C PRO A 232 10.55 -23.67 5.13
N SER A 233 11.06 -24.44 6.11
CA SER A 233 10.80 -24.17 7.53
C SER A 233 11.33 -22.82 7.98
N LYS A 234 12.47 -22.36 7.43
CA LYS A 234 13.05 -21.05 7.73
C LYS A 234 12.13 -19.92 7.27
N VAL A 235 11.48 -20.09 6.11
CA VAL A 235 10.48 -19.14 5.59
C VAL A 235 9.22 -19.14 6.45
N LYS A 236 8.72 -20.33 6.83
CA LYS A 236 7.56 -20.46 7.73
C LYS A 236 7.82 -19.79 9.08
N ASP A 237 8.95 -20.09 9.71
CA ASP A 237 9.36 -19.48 10.98
C ASP A 237 9.49 -17.96 10.85
N MET A 238 10.04 -17.48 9.74
CA MET A 238 10.18 -16.05 9.50
C MET A 238 8.82 -15.35 9.43
N LEU A 239 7.84 -15.94 8.74
CA LEU A 239 6.49 -15.40 8.61
C LEU A 239 5.70 -15.45 9.94
N GLN A 240 6.06 -16.34 10.88
CA GLN A 240 5.34 -16.52 12.15
C GLN A 240 5.87 -15.68 13.32
N ARG A 241 7.11 -15.18 13.25
CA ARG A 241 7.73 -14.51 14.40
C ARG A 241 7.26 -13.06 14.55
N ALA A 242 6.63 -12.76 15.68
CA ALA A 242 6.22 -11.40 16.03
C ALA A 242 7.39 -10.41 16.26
N VAL A 243 8.62 -10.93 16.41
CA VAL A 243 9.85 -10.12 16.54
C VAL A 243 10.06 -9.17 15.37
N TYR A 244 9.67 -9.53 14.16
CA TYR A 244 9.79 -8.62 13.01
C TYR A 244 8.83 -7.43 13.09
N ALA A 245 7.75 -7.56 13.86
CA ALA A 245 6.79 -6.50 14.13
C ALA A 245 7.12 -5.65 15.37
N GLY A 246 8.26 -5.89 16.03
CA GLY A 246 8.63 -5.18 17.26
C GLY A 246 8.00 -5.75 18.52
N TYR A 247 7.56 -7.01 18.50
CA TYR A 247 6.97 -7.68 19.66
C TYR A 247 7.78 -8.92 20.04
N VAL A 248 7.78 -9.27 21.33
CA VAL A 248 8.42 -10.47 21.84
C VAL A 248 7.41 -11.32 22.58
N ASP A 249 7.51 -12.63 22.40
CA ASP A 249 6.68 -13.62 23.05
C ASP A 249 7.49 -14.86 23.41
N ALA A 250 7.03 -15.60 24.41
CA ALA A 250 7.55 -16.91 24.76
C ALA A 250 6.41 -17.78 25.32
N PRO A 251 5.56 -18.36 24.44
CA PRO A 251 4.41 -19.16 24.86
C PRO A 251 4.80 -20.33 25.77
N ASN A 252 5.94 -20.99 25.49
CA ASN A 252 6.48 -22.08 26.30
C ASN A 252 6.84 -21.67 27.74
N TRP A 253 6.99 -20.37 28.01
CA TRP A 253 7.25 -19.82 29.34
C TRP A 253 6.03 -19.10 29.93
N GLY A 254 4.86 -19.17 29.26
CA GLY A 254 3.64 -18.47 29.64
C GLY A 254 3.71 -16.95 29.43
N VAL A 255 4.65 -16.46 28.63
CA VAL A 255 4.77 -15.02 28.34
C VAL A 255 4.03 -14.75 27.04
N SER A 256 2.89 -14.08 27.15
CA SER A 256 2.12 -13.59 26.02
C SER A 256 2.85 -12.44 25.31
N LEU A 257 2.31 -12.04 24.17
CA LEU A 257 2.87 -10.99 23.32
C LEU A 257 3.11 -9.68 24.10
N ARG A 258 4.35 -9.20 24.12
CA ARG A 258 4.79 -7.93 24.73
C ARG A 258 5.43 -7.04 23.68
N LYS A 259 5.33 -5.72 23.86
CA LYS A 259 6.06 -4.75 23.04
C LYS A 259 7.55 -4.90 23.30
N GLY A 260 8.32 -5.10 22.23
CA GLY A 260 9.77 -5.22 22.27
C GLY A 260 10.44 -3.85 22.29
N HIS A 261 11.66 -3.79 22.83
CA HIS A 261 12.49 -2.57 22.80
C HIS A 261 13.28 -2.40 21.51
N HIS A 262 13.35 -3.43 20.65
CA HIS A 262 14.08 -3.37 19.39
C HIS A 262 13.26 -2.68 18.30
N GLU A 263 13.96 -2.11 17.33
CA GLU A 263 13.32 -1.49 16.16
C GLU A 263 12.63 -2.55 15.29
N PRO A 264 11.34 -2.40 14.95
CA PRO A 264 10.64 -3.34 14.08
C PRO A 264 11.11 -3.27 12.61
N LEU A 265 11.03 -4.40 11.89
CA LEU A 265 11.20 -4.43 10.43
C LEU A 265 9.91 -4.09 9.69
N ILE A 266 8.77 -4.52 10.24
CA ILE A 266 7.42 -4.33 9.68
C ILE A 266 6.45 -3.81 10.75
N SER A 267 5.32 -3.24 10.35
CA SER A 267 4.28 -2.83 11.31
C SER A 267 3.51 -4.02 11.89
N PHE A 268 2.95 -3.86 13.09
CA PHE A 268 2.09 -4.88 13.71
C PHE A 268 0.90 -5.27 12.84
N ALA A 269 0.23 -4.28 12.23
CA ALA A 269 -0.86 -4.52 11.28
C ALA A 269 -0.44 -5.34 10.06
N THR A 270 0.82 -5.22 9.61
CA THR A 270 1.37 -6.05 8.53
C THR A 270 1.58 -7.48 9.00
N TYR A 271 2.10 -7.67 10.22
CA TYR A 271 2.22 -8.99 10.82
C TYR A 271 0.88 -9.70 11.02
N GLU A 272 -0.16 -8.99 11.49
CA GLU A 272 -1.51 -9.56 11.63
C GLU A 272 -2.07 -10.01 10.27
N ARG A 273 -1.85 -9.23 9.20
CA ARG A 273 -2.21 -9.65 7.84
C ARG A 273 -1.47 -10.91 7.40
N VAL A 274 -0.16 -11.01 7.68
CA VAL A 274 0.62 -12.24 7.41
C VAL A 274 0.02 -13.44 8.16
N GLN A 275 -0.31 -13.29 9.45
CA GLN A 275 -0.92 -14.37 10.23
C GLN A 275 -2.29 -14.78 9.67
N ALA A 276 -3.13 -13.81 9.28
CA ALA A 276 -4.44 -14.09 8.67
C ALA A 276 -4.32 -14.86 7.35
N VAL A 277 -3.30 -14.56 6.53
CA VAL A 277 -3.01 -15.32 5.30
C VAL A 277 -2.52 -16.73 5.62
N LEU A 278 -1.68 -16.89 6.65
CA LEU A 278 -1.17 -18.20 7.10
C LEU A 278 -2.26 -19.11 7.70
N SER A 279 -3.22 -18.55 8.44
CA SER A 279 -4.27 -19.31 9.15
C SER A 279 -5.39 -19.85 8.25
N GLY A 280 -5.44 -19.46 6.97
CA GLY A 280 -6.23 -20.16 5.95
C GLY A 280 -7.48 -19.47 5.42
N ASN A 281 -7.33 -18.36 4.69
CA ASN A 281 -8.40 -17.84 3.81
C ASN A 281 -8.01 -17.63 2.34
N VAL A 282 -6.76 -17.94 1.94
CA VAL A 282 -6.33 -17.90 0.53
C VAL A 282 -5.40 -19.08 0.27
N TYR A 283 -5.96 -20.22 -0.14
CA TYR A 283 -5.19 -21.40 -0.49
C TYR A 283 -4.82 -21.36 -1.98
N ALA A 284 -3.58 -20.96 -2.31
CA ALA A 284 -3.05 -21.05 -3.66
C ALA A 284 -2.16 -22.30 -3.79
N HIS A 285 -2.62 -23.31 -4.54
CA HIS A 285 -1.79 -24.46 -4.90
C HIS A 285 -0.55 -23.99 -5.67
N ALA A 286 0.65 -24.31 -5.17
CA ALA A 286 1.89 -24.11 -5.89
C ALA A 286 1.92 -25.04 -7.12
N ARG A 287 1.56 -24.51 -8.30
CA ARG A 287 1.70 -25.23 -9.57
C ARG A 287 3.16 -25.16 -10.05
N LYS A 288 3.65 -26.30 -10.54
CA LYS A 288 4.91 -26.42 -11.28
C LYS A 288 4.81 -25.61 -12.57
N ASP A 289 5.83 -24.80 -12.83
CA ASP A 289 6.06 -23.91 -13.98
C ASP A 289 4.85 -23.41 -14.79
N ILE A 290 4.58 -22.11 -14.64
CA ILE A 290 3.92 -21.32 -15.65
C ILE A 290 5.05 -20.81 -16.56
N ASN A 291 5.26 -21.50 -17.68
CA ASN A 291 6.30 -21.15 -18.64
C ASN A 291 6.21 -19.65 -19.01
N GLU A 292 7.33 -18.93 -18.95
CA GLU A 292 7.42 -17.48 -19.23
C GLU A 292 6.86 -17.12 -20.61
N ASP A 293 6.88 -18.09 -21.52
CA ASP A 293 6.30 -18.03 -22.86
C ASP A 293 4.78 -17.74 -22.91
N PHE A 294 4.07 -17.88 -21.79
CA PHE A 294 2.60 -17.76 -21.69
C PHE A 294 2.14 -16.91 -20.49
N PRO A 295 2.37 -15.59 -20.48
CA PRO A 295 2.04 -14.70 -19.35
C PRO A 295 0.55 -14.66 -19.00
N LEU A 296 -0.34 -14.88 -19.97
CA LEU A 296 -1.80 -14.85 -19.78
C LEU A 296 -2.39 -16.18 -19.26
N ARG A 297 -1.57 -17.21 -19.06
CA ARG A 297 -2.04 -18.53 -18.58
C ARG A 297 -2.65 -18.41 -17.19
N GLY A 298 -3.88 -18.90 -17.06
CA GLY A 298 -4.67 -18.81 -15.83
C GLY A 298 -5.23 -17.42 -15.51
N PHE A 299 -4.97 -16.40 -16.35
CA PHE A 299 -5.58 -15.07 -16.25
C PHE A 299 -6.70 -14.85 -17.28
N VAL A 300 -6.68 -15.60 -18.38
CA VAL A 300 -7.76 -15.62 -19.36
C VAL A 300 -8.70 -16.78 -19.05
N LEU A 301 -10.01 -16.50 -19.03
CA LEU A 301 -11.08 -17.46 -18.82
C LEU A 301 -11.76 -17.80 -20.13
N CYS A 302 -12.19 -19.05 -20.27
CA CYS A 302 -13.03 -19.48 -21.37
C CYS A 302 -14.43 -18.87 -21.22
N ASP A 303 -14.95 -18.19 -22.25
CA ASP A 303 -16.29 -17.59 -22.19
C ASP A 303 -17.41 -18.64 -22.03
N ASP A 304 -17.21 -19.84 -22.58
CA ASP A 304 -18.23 -20.90 -22.60
C ASP A 304 -18.42 -21.62 -21.25
N CYS A 305 -17.40 -21.66 -20.39
CA CYS A 305 -17.48 -22.35 -19.09
C CYS A 305 -16.99 -21.53 -17.90
N GLY A 306 -16.44 -20.33 -18.12
CA GLY A 306 -15.92 -19.46 -17.06
C GLY A 306 -14.62 -19.93 -16.40
N GLU A 307 -14.08 -21.09 -16.80
CA GLU A 307 -12.88 -21.67 -16.19
C GLU A 307 -11.58 -21.11 -16.81
N PRO A 308 -10.47 -21.06 -16.05
CA PRO A 308 -9.19 -20.57 -16.55
C PRO A 308 -8.63 -21.41 -17.68
N MET A 309 -8.19 -20.75 -18.75
CA MET A 309 -7.54 -21.39 -19.88
C MET A 309 -6.09 -21.80 -19.53
N THR A 310 -5.67 -22.94 -20.09
CA THR A 310 -4.29 -23.42 -20.06
C THR A 310 -3.58 -23.10 -21.38
N SER A 311 -2.29 -23.43 -21.47
CA SER A 311 -1.50 -23.29 -22.69
C SER A 311 -0.72 -24.55 -23.01
N CYS A 312 -0.37 -24.71 -24.27
CA CYS A 312 0.47 -25.81 -24.75
C CYS A 312 1.31 -25.39 -25.96
N TRP A 313 2.36 -26.17 -26.21
CA TRP A 313 3.11 -26.17 -27.46
C TRP A 313 2.71 -27.38 -28.28
N SER A 314 2.29 -27.18 -29.52
CA SER A 314 1.99 -28.27 -30.46
C SER A 314 3.12 -28.39 -31.48
N LYS A 315 3.64 -29.61 -31.67
CA LYS A 315 4.73 -29.89 -32.60
C LYS A 315 4.20 -30.03 -34.03
N GLY A 316 4.65 -29.19 -34.95
CA GLY A 316 4.47 -29.37 -36.40
C GLY A 316 5.66 -30.12 -37.02
N ARG A 317 5.75 -30.14 -38.36
CA ARG A 317 6.84 -30.84 -39.08
C ARG A 317 8.24 -30.32 -38.71
N ASN A 318 8.42 -29.00 -38.65
CA ASN A 318 9.74 -28.36 -38.47
C ASN A 318 9.82 -27.38 -37.27
N LYS A 319 8.70 -27.07 -36.59
CA LYS A 319 8.67 -26.12 -35.47
C LYS A 319 7.52 -26.37 -34.50
N HIS A 320 7.63 -25.83 -33.30
CA HIS A 320 6.57 -25.83 -32.30
C HIS A 320 5.71 -24.56 -32.44
N TYR A 321 4.41 -24.71 -32.24
CA TYR A 321 3.42 -23.64 -32.33
C TYR A 321 2.74 -23.45 -30.97
N PRO A 322 2.70 -22.22 -30.43
CA PRO A 322 2.14 -21.95 -29.11
C PRO A 322 0.62 -21.68 -29.16
N TYR A 323 -0.13 -22.28 -28.26
CA TYR A 323 -1.59 -22.17 -28.19
C TYR A 323 -2.12 -22.00 -26.76
N TYR A 324 -3.26 -21.34 -26.62
CA TYR A 324 -4.12 -21.38 -25.43
C TYR A 324 -5.34 -22.28 -25.70
N LEU A 325 -5.82 -22.98 -24.67
CA LEU A 325 -7.01 -23.84 -24.78
C LEU A 325 -7.74 -23.97 -23.43
N CYS A 326 -9.04 -24.26 -23.50
CA CYS A 326 -9.82 -24.69 -22.34
C CYS A 326 -9.64 -26.20 -22.14
N ASP A 327 -9.31 -26.67 -20.93
CA ASP A 327 -9.15 -28.11 -20.64
C ASP A 327 -10.30 -28.68 -19.79
N THR A 328 -11.34 -27.89 -19.56
CA THR A 328 -12.47 -28.28 -18.72
C THR A 328 -13.26 -29.41 -19.37
N PRO A 329 -13.44 -30.57 -18.69
CA PRO A 329 -14.06 -31.76 -19.28
C PRO A 329 -15.47 -31.57 -19.86
N SER A 330 -16.28 -30.69 -19.26
CA SER A 330 -17.68 -30.42 -19.63
C SER A 330 -17.86 -29.23 -20.59
N CYS A 331 -16.78 -28.59 -21.05
CA CYS A 331 -16.86 -27.37 -21.84
C CYS A 331 -17.04 -27.67 -23.35
N ALA A 332 -17.94 -26.94 -24.01
CA ALA A 332 -18.14 -27.00 -25.48
C ALA A 332 -16.89 -26.58 -26.28
N SER A 333 -15.96 -25.87 -25.65
CA SER A 333 -14.67 -25.45 -26.23
C SER A 333 -13.47 -26.21 -25.66
N LYS A 334 -13.70 -27.38 -25.05
CA LYS A 334 -12.63 -28.26 -24.56
C LYS A 334 -11.62 -28.60 -25.65
N ARG A 335 -10.34 -28.42 -25.34
CA ARG A 335 -9.14 -28.65 -26.16
C ARG A 335 -9.15 -28.00 -27.55
N LYS A 336 -10.03 -27.02 -27.79
CA LYS A 336 -9.96 -26.19 -29.00
C LYS A 336 -8.80 -25.21 -28.83
N SER A 337 -7.80 -25.34 -29.70
CA SER A 337 -6.56 -24.55 -29.64
C SER A 337 -6.78 -23.17 -30.27
N ILE A 338 -6.40 -22.12 -29.55
CA ILE A 338 -6.45 -20.73 -30.00
C ILE A 338 -5.01 -20.23 -30.12
N PRO A 339 -4.59 -19.67 -31.28
CA PRO A 339 -3.24 -19.17 -31.47
C PRO A 339 -2.83 -18.18 -30.37
N ARG A 340 -1.59 -18.30 -29.88
CA ARG A 340 -1.04 -17.36 -28.87
C ARG A 340 -1.17 -15.91 -29.33
N ALA A 341 -0.90 -15.65 -30.62
CA ALA A 341 -0.94 -14.31 -31.21
C ALA A 341 -2.32 -13.64 -31.06
N ASP A 342 -3.42 -14.40 -31.15
CA ASP A 342 -4.77 -13.83 -31.06
C ASP A 342 -5.12 -13.43 -29.61
N ILE A 343 -4.76 -14.28 -28.66
CA ILE A 343 -4.97 -14.05 -27.23
C ILE A 343 -4.07 -12.91 -26.75
N GLU A 344 -2.78 -12.97 -27.02
CA GLU A 344 -1.84 -11.96 -26.56
C GLU A 344 -2.02 -10.62 -27.29
N GLY A 345 -2.28 -10.63 -28.60
CA GLY A 345 -2.57 -9.43 -29.38
C GLY A 345 -3.87 -8.75 -28.95
N GLY A 346 -4.90 -9.52 -28.59
CA GLY A 346 -6.13 -8.96 -28.02
C GLY A 346 -5.91 -8.33 -26.63
N ALA A 347 -5.09 -8.97 -25.77
CA ALA A 347 -4.75 -8.41 -24.46
C ALA A 347 -3.88 -7.15 -24.57
N GLU A 348 -2.97 -7.11 -25.54
CA GLU A 348 -2.21 -5.92 -25.91
C GLU A 348 -3.15 -4.78 -26.31
N ALA A 349 -4.09 -5.02 -27.21
CA ALA A 349 -5.06 -4.01 -27.64
C ALA A 349 -5.88 -3.47 -26.46
N LEU A 350 -6.29 -4.36 -25.54
CA LEU A 350 -6.99 -3.95 -24.31
C LEU A 350 -6.10 -3.06 -23.43
N LEU A 351 -4.86 -3.46 -23.14
CA LEU A 351 -3.94 -2.67 -22.32
C LEU A 351 -3.59 -1.32 -22.95
N ARG A 352 -3.41 -1.25 -24.27
CA ARG A 352 -3.19 0.00 -25.01
C ARG A 352 -4.42 0.91 -24.95
N SER A 353 -5.63 0.36 -24.96
CA SER A 353 -6.85 1.17 -24.85
C SER A 353 -7.06 1.80 -23.47
N LEU A 354 -6.37 1.30 -22.43
CA LEU A 354 -6.37 1.90 -21.09
C LEU A 354 -5.45 3.11 -20.96
N GLN A 355 -4.60 3.36 -21.96
CA GLN A 355 -3.70 4.50 -21.95
C GLN A 355 -4.53 5.81 -22.04
N PRO A 356 -4.48 6.69 -21.04
CA PRO A 356 -5.19 7.96 -21.10
C PRO A 356 -4.54 8.89 -22.13
N ALA A 357 -5.36 9.78 -22.71
CA ALA A 357 -4.84 10.86 -23.53
C ALA A 357 -3.85 11.71 -22.73
N LYS A 358 -2.77 12.19 -23.36
CA LYS A 358 -1.68 12.93 -22.70
C LYS A 358 -2.20 14.10 -21.84
N GLN A 359 -3.18 14.84 -22.34
CA GLN A 359 -3.81 15.97 -21.62
C GLN A 359 -4.56 15.52 -20.35
N LEU A 360 -5.24 14.37 -20.40
CA LEU A 360 -5.94 13.80 -19.25
C LEU A 360 -4.95 13.26 -18.22
N TYR A 361 -3.85 12.67 -18.67
CA TYR A 361 -2.76 12.21 -17.81
C TYR A 361 -2.13 13.36 -17.02
N GLU A 362 -1.78 14.46 -17.68
CA GLU A 362 -1.20 15.63 -17.01
C GLU A 362 -2.17 16.26 -16.00
N LEU A 363 -3.45 16.35 -16.35
CA LEU A 363 -4.49 16.84 -15.45
C LEU A 363 -4.61 15.95 -14.20
N VAL A 364 -4.67 14.63 -14.39
CA VAL A 364 -4.79 13.68 -13.28
C VAL A 364 -3.53 13.69 -12.43
N ARG A 365 -2.34 13.76 -13.04
CA ARG A 365 -1.06 13.91 -12.34
C ARG A 365 -1.07 15.16 -11.47
N ALA A 366 -1.46 16.31 -12.01
CA ALA A 366 -1.57 17.56 -11.26
C ALA A 366 -2.58 17.44 -10.10
N MET A 367 -3.77 16.89 -10.35
CA MET A 367 -4.80 16.67 -9.32
C MET A 367 -4.34 15.73 -8.20
N PHE A 368 -3.62 14.66 -8.54
CA PHE A 368 -3.08 13.73 -7.55
C PHE A 368 -1.98 14.38 -6.70
N ILE A 369 -1.09 15.16 -7.31
CA ILE A 369 -0.06 15.93 -6.61
C ILE A 369 -0.70 16.96 -5.66
N ASP A 370 -1.74 17.66 -6.11
CA ASP A 370 -2.45 18.65 -5.27
C ASP A 370 -3.18 18.00 -4.10
N ALA A 371 -3.97 16.95 -4.35
CA ALA A 371 -4.67 16.21 -3.30
C ALA A 371 -3.69 15.60 -2.30
N TRP A 372 -2.52 15.18 -2.79
CA TRP A 372 -1.43 14.67 -1.98
C TRP A 372 -0.82 15.76 -1.09
N ASN A 373 -0.46 16.90 -1.67
CA ASN A 373 0.08 18.04 -0.95
C ASN A 373 -0.88 18.51 0.14
N MET A 374 -2.18 18.55 -0.15
CA MET A 374 -3.22 18.87 0.81
C MET A 374 -3.26 17.88 1.98
N LYS A 375 -3.18 16.56 1.71
CA LYS A 375 -3.10 15.52 2.74
C LYS A 375 -1.84 15.61 3.58
N LEU A 376 -0.71 15.93 2.97
CA LEU A 376 0.57 16.09 3.67
C LEU A 376 0.56 17.32 4.57
N THR A 377 0.00 18.43 4.11
CA THR A 377 -0.20 19.64 4.91
C THR A 377 -1.11 19.35 6.10
N GLN A 378 -2.24 18.65 5.89
CA GLN A 378 -3.12 18.22 6.98
C GLN A 378 -2.39 17.32 8.00
N ALA A 379 -1.63 16.33 7.54
CA ALA A 379 -0.88 15.44 8.41
C ALA A 379 0.20 16.18 9.22
N ARG A 380 0.88 17.16 8.61
CA ARG A 380 1.85 18.03 9.29
C ARG A 380 1.18 18.95 10.32
N GLN A 381 0.02 19.50 10.00
CA GLN A 381 -0.78 20.30 10.92
C GLN A 381 -1.14 19.47 12.17
N GLU A 382 -1.65 18.25 11.96
CA GLU A 382 -2.00 17.32 13.05
C GLU A 382 -0.76 16.92 13.88
N GLN A 383 0.37 16.68 13.23
CA GLN A 383 1.64 16.40 13.91
C GLN A 383 2.08 17.59 14.77
N SER A 384 1.96 18.82 14.28
CA SER A 384 2.27 20.04 15.02
C SER A 384 1.35 20.20 16.23
N THR A 385 0.05 19.90 16.10
CA THR A 385 -0.90 19.95 17.21
C THR A 385 -0.54 18.92 18.29
N LEU A 386 -0.20 17.69 17.90
CA LEU A 386 0.24 16.65 18.83
C LEU A 386 1.57 17.02 19.51
N ALA A 387 2.50 17.64 18.78
CA ALA A 387 3.76 18.13 19.34
C ALA A 387 3.54 19.27 20.36
N ALA A 388 2.59 20.17 20.10
CA ALA A 388 2.22 21.21 21.05
C ALA A 388 1.60 20.62 22.34
N GLN A 389 0.76 19.58 22.22
CA GLN A 389 0.21 18.86 23.38
C GLN A 389 1.30 18.16 24.20
N ILE A 390 2.30 17.56 23.55
CA ILE A 390 3.46 16.97 24.23
C ILE A 390 4.19 18.03 25.06
N LYS A 391 4.43 19.21 24.49
CA LYS A 391 5.10 20.32 25.17
C LYS A 391 4.28 20.86 26.36
N ASP A 392 2.96 20.91 26.25
CA ASP A 392 2.08 21.28 27.36
C ASP A 392 2.16 20.27 28.51
N ILE A 393 2.13 18.96 28.19
CA ILE A 393 2.28 17.89 29.18
C ILE A 393 3.65 17.95 29.86
N GLU A 394 4.73 18.26 29.13
CA GLU A 394 6.06 18.48 29.72
C GLU A 394 6.05 19.62 30.74
N GLY A 395 5.44 20.76 30.41
CA GLY A 395 5.30 21.87 31.35
C GLY A 395 4.45 21.54 32.59
N GLN A 396 3.39 20.73 32.41
CA GLN A 396 2.58 20.24 33.54
C GLN A 396 3.38 19.30 34.46
N ILE A 397 4.28 18.48 33.91
CA ILE A 397 5.15 17.59 34.68
C ILE A 397 6.16 18.42 35.49
N GLU A 398 6.85 19.40 34.86
CA GLU A 398 7.80 20.28 35.56
C GLU A 398 7.12 21.02 36.73
N ALA A 399 5.94 21.61 36.50
CA ALA A 399 5.20 22.31 37.53
C ALA A 399 4.77 21.41 38.71
N LEU A 400 4.54 20.11 38.46
CA LEU A 400 4.23 19.14 39.52
C LEU A 400 5.49 18.69 40.28
N LEU A 401 6.64 18.58 39.60
CA LEU A 401 7.92 18.28 40.22
C LEU A 401 8.36 19.40 41.17
N ASP A 402 8.24 20.66 40.75
CA ASP A 402 8.53 21.83 41.62
C ASP A 402 7.67 21.81 42.90
N ARG A 403 6.38 21.50 42.76
CA ARG A 403 5.46 21.39 43.90
C ARG A 403 5.75 20.21 44.83
N ILE A 404 6.39 19.15 44.35
CA ILE A 404 6.84 18.02 45.19
C ILE A 404 7.99 18.44 46.08
N VAL A 405 8.92 19.26 45.57
CA VAL A 405 10.08 19.77 46.34
C VAL A 405 9.63 20.58 47.55
N ASP A 406 8.54 21.36 47.41
CA ASP A 406 7.99 22.20 48.47
C ASP A 406 6.96 21.49 49.38
N ALA A 407 6.55 20.25 49.05
CA ALA A 407 5.50 19.54 49.78
C ALA A 407 6.05 18.82 51.03
N THR A 408 5.42 19.08 52.18
CA THR A 408 5.78 18.45 53.47
C THR A 408 4.91 17.24 53.85
N SER A 409 3.80 17.02 53.15
CA SER A 409 2.85 15.92 53.44
C SER A 409 3.09 14.69 52.55
N PRO A 410 3.36 13.50 53.13
CA PRO A 410 3.57 12.26 52.38
C PRO A 410 2.40 11.86 51.46
N SER A 411 1.16 12.18 51.84
CA SER A 411 -0.03 11.85 51.05
C SER A 411 -0.17 12.73 49.80
N VAL A 412 0.30 13.98 49.87
CA VAL A 412 0.28 14.93 48.75
C VAL A 412 1.37 14.57 47.74
N ILE A 413 2.58 14.22 48.23
CA ILE A 413 3.68 13.73 47.40
C ILE A 413 3.23 12.52 46.57
N GLN A 414 2.61 11.53 47.22
CA GLN A 414 2.14 10.31 46.55
C GLN A 414 1.03 10.58 45.51
N ALA A 415 0.19 11.60 45.73
CA ALA A 415 -0.82 12.02 44.77
C ALA A 415 -0.19 12.72 43.54
N TYR A 416 0.84 13.53 43.74
CA TYR A 416 1.60 14.17 42.64
C TYR A 416 2.40 13.14 41.84
N GLU A 417 3.08 12.19 42.49
CA GLU A 417 3.77 11.09 41.81
C GLU A 417 2.83 10.30 40.91
N LYS A 418 1.64 9.93 41.41
CA LYS A 418 0.62 9.23 40.62
C LYS A 418 0.11 10.06 39.43
N ARG A 419 0.07 11.39 39.56
CA ARG A 419 -0.35 12.29 38.48
C ARG A 419 0.74 12.42 37.41
N ILE A 420 2.01 12.53 37.81
CA ILE A 420 3.16 12.55 36.91
C ILE A 420 3.22 11.25 36.11
N ASP A 421 3.05 10.09 36.76
CA ASP A 421 3.08 8.77 36.10
C ASP A 421 1.98 8.62 35.02
N LYS A 422 0.83 9.28 35.23
CA LYS A 422 -0.25 9.34 34.23
C LYS A 422 0.11 10.23 33.04
N LEU A 423 0.68 11.41 33.30
CA LEU A 423 1.07 12.39 32.29
C LEU A 423 2.22 11.85 31.41
N GLU A 424 3.20 11.14 31.99
CA GLU A 424 4.28 10.51 31.21
C GLU A 424 3.75 9.44 30.24
N ARG A 425 2.78 8.62 30.67
CA ARG A 425 2.16 7.62 29.78
C ARG A 425 1.39 8.27 28.64
N GLU A 426 0.74 9.40 28.89
CA GLU A 426 0.01 10.17 27.88
C GLU A 426 0.98 10.82 26.87
N LYS A 427 2.10 11.38 27.35
CA LYS A 427 3.20 11.89 26.52
C LYS A 427 3.74 10.84 25.56
N ILE A 428 4.04 9.63 26.05
CA ILE A 428 4.54 8.52 25.21
C ILE A 428 3.51 8.17 24.12
N LYS A 429 2.23 8.07 24.48
CA LYS A 429 1.15 7.76 23.53
C LYS A 429 1.03 8.81 22.43
N LEU A 430 1.06 10.09 22.79
CA LEU A 430 0.99 11.19 21.82
C LEU A 430 2.23 11.22 20.92
N GLY A 431 3.42 10.93 21.46
CA GLY A 431 4.67 10.83 20.69
C GLY A 431 4.61 9.74 19.62
N GLU A 432 4.10 8.57 19.95
CA GLU A 432 3.90 7.48 18.98
C GLU A 432 2.88 7.85 17.89
N GLN A 433 1.79 8.53 18.27
CA GLN A 433 0.79 9.01 17.31
C GLN A 433 1.36 10.07 16.36
N ALA A 434 2.15 11.01 16.87
CA ALA A 434 2.79 12.06 16.07
C ALA A 434 3.80 11.47 15.06
N ALA A 435 4.54 10.43 15.45
CA ALA A 435 5.50 9.75 14.58
C ALA A 435 4.83 8.98 13.41
N LEU A 436 3.60 8.51 13.59
CA LEU A 436 2.85 7.73 12.59
C LEU A 436 2.04 8.60 11.61
N LYS A 437 1.83 9.89 11.90
CA LYS A 437 0.95 10.77 11.11
C LYS A 437 1.56 11.20 9.79
N VAL A 438 2.87 11.48 9.75
CA VAL A 438 3.57 11.93 8.54
C VAL A 438 4.45 10.80 8.00
N PRO A 439 4.15 10.25 6.82
CA PRO A 439 5.01 9.24 6.19
C PRO A 439 6.37 9.82 5.79
N PRO A 440 7.46 9.01 5.82
CA PRO A 440 8.81 9.48 5.47
C PRO A 440 8.90 9.91 4.00
N LYS A 441 9.45 11.10 3.77
CA LYS A 441 9.44 11.87 2.50
C LYS A 441 9.88 11.05 1.27
N GLY A 442 10.94 10.25 1.38
CA GLY A 442 11.55 9.56 0.23
C GLY A 442 10.80 8.33 -0.31
N ARG A 443 10.08 7.57 0.53
CA ARG A 443 9.43 6.32 0.05
C ARG A 443 8.24 6.60 -0.87
N LEU A 444 7.66 7.78 -0.77
CA LEU A 444 6.27 8.05 -1.12
C LEU A 444 6.12 8.76 -2.46
N GLU A 445 7.03 9.69 -2.75
CA GLU A 445 7.20 10.30 -4.06
C GLU A 445 7.53 9.24 -5.11
N GLU A 446 8.38 8.26 -4.76
CA GLU A 446 8.67 7.08 -5.57
C GLU A 446 7.42 6.22 -5.82
N PHE A 447 6.62 5.91 -4.78
CA PHE A 447 5.38 5.14 -4.96
C PHE A 447 4.37 5.83 -5.87
N ILE A 448 4.23 7.16 -5.77
CA ILE A 448 3.31 7.94 -6.60
C ILE A 448 3.81 8.01 -8.05
N GLU A 449 5.09 8.28 -8.26
CA GLU A 449 5.70 8.26 -9.59
C GLU A 449 5.53 6.89 -10.27
N HIS A 450 5.74 5.79 -9.55
CA HIS A 450 5.50 4.45 -10.07
C HIS A 450 4.03 4.17 -10.39
N ALA A 451 3.11 4.59 -9.51
CA ALA A 451 1.67 4.44 -9.74
C ALA A 451 1.17 5.27 -10.93
N LEU A 452 1.63 6.52 -11.04
CA LEU A 452 1.33 7.40 -12.17
C LEU A 452 1.96 6.89 -13.47
N THR A 453 3.17 6.36 -13.43
CA THR A 453 3.79 5.73 -14.59
C THR A 453 2.94 4.55 -15.08
N PHE A 454 2.41 3.76 -14.16
CA PHE A 454 1.50 2.66 -14.48
C PHE A 454 0.17 3.11 -15.09
N LEU A 455 -0.47 4.12 -14.50
CA LEU A 455 -1.72 4.68 -15.05
C LEU A 455 -1.50 5.37 -16.39
N GLY A 456 -0.31 5.95 -16.60
CA GLY A 456 0.05 6.64 -17.84
C GLY A 456 0.31 5.70 -19.00
N ASN A 457 0.92 4.53 -18.77
CA ASN A 457 1.14 3.54 -19.81
C ASN A 457 1.28 2.11 -19.26
N PRO A 458 0.16 1.41 -19.00
CA PRO A 458 0.21 0.05 -18.47
C PRO A 458 0.80 -0.94 -19.49
N TRP A 459 0.61 -0.70 -20.80
CA TRP A 459 1.20 -1.53 -21.85
C TRP A 459 2.73 -1.51 -21.83
N LYS A 460 3.36 -0.33 -21.76
CA LYS A 460 4.82 -0.20 -21.78
C LYS A 460 5.47 -0.93 -20.60
N LEU A 461 4.80 -0.93 -19.45
CA LEU A 461 5.24 -1.69 -18.26
C LEU A 461 5.02 -3.19 -18.41
N TYR A 462 3.96 -3.60 -19.10
CA TYR A 462 3.73 -5.01 -19.44
C TYR A 462 4.79 -5.51 -20.42
N GLU A 463 5.05 -4.80 -21.52
CA GLU A 463 5.97 -5.21 -22.58
C GLU A 463 7.40 -5.43 -22.07
N ASN A 464 7.91 -4.47 -21.28
CA ASN A 464 9.30 -4.46 -20.80
C ASN A 464 9.48 -5.17 -19.44
N GLY A 465 8.40 -5.67 -18.83
CA GLY A 465 8.44 -6.26 -17.50
C GLY A 465 8.88 -7.73 -17.48
N GLU A 466 9.54 -8.14 -16.40
CA GLU A 466 9.74 -9.57 -16.11
C GLU A 466 8.38 -10.28 -15.90
N PHE A 467 8.36 -11.61 -16.03
CA PHE A 467 7.13 -12.40 -15.96
C PHE A 467 6.25 -12.10 -14.73
N ALA A 468 6.85 -11.97 -13.55
CA ALA A 468 6.12 -11.62 -12.32
C ALA A 468 5.47 -10.23 -12.41
N PHE A 469 6.17 -9.28 -13.03
CA PHE A 469 5.68 -7.91 -13.21
C PHE A 469 4.55 -7.85 -14.24
N LYS A 470 4.65 -8.60 -15.34
CA LYS A 470 3.57 -8.78 -16.34
C LYS A 470 2.27 -9.24 -15.69
N ARG A 471 2.34 -10.23 -14.78
CA ARG A 471 1.15 -10.72 -14.05
C ARG A 471 0.57 -9.66 -13.10
N THR A 472 1.43 -8.86 -12.47
CA THR A 472 0.99 -7.77 -11.59
C THR A 472 0.26 -6.68 -12.38
N VAL A 473 0.80 -6.27 -13.53
CA VAL A 473 0.15 -5.28 -14.42
C VAL A 473 -1.26 -5.71 -14.79
N LEU A 474 -1.45 -6.99 -15.17
CA LEU A 474 -2.77 -7.52 -15.51
C LEU A 474 -3.76 -7.45 -14.34
N LYS A 475 -3.34 -7.82 -13.13
CA LYS A 475 -4.16 -7.74 -11.91
C LYS A 475 -4.49 -6.30 -11.51
N LEU A 476 -3.60 -5.35 -11.79
CA LEU A 476 -3.80 -3.94 -11.48
C LEU A 476 -4.65 -3.22 -12.54
N ALA A 477 -4.63 -3.68 -13.78
CA ALA A 477 -5.40 -3.10 -14.89
C ALA A 477 -6.86 -3.59 -14.91
N PHE A 478 -7.10 -4.87 -14.61
CA PHE A 478 -8.42 -5.49 -14.72
C PHE A 478 -8.92 -5.97 -13.36
N ALA A 479 -10.18 -5.63 -13.05
CA ALA A 479 -10.85 -6.01 -11.81
C ALA A 479 -11.21 -7.50 -11.77
N GLU A 480 -11.34 -8.13 -12.95
CA GLU A 480 -11.63 -9.55 -13.10
C GLU A 480 -10.74 -10.14 -14.21
N PRO A 481 -10.41 -11.45 -14.16
CA PRO A 481 -9.78 -12.17 -15.25
C PRO A 481 -10.50 -11.96 -16.61
N LEU A 482 -9.74 -11.87 -17.70
CA LEU A 482 -10.30 -11.55 -19.02
C LEU A 482 -11.06 -12.75 -19.60
N ARG A 483 -12.26 -12.54 -20.12
CA ARG A 483 -13.04 -13.60 -20.79
C ARG A 483 -12.80 -13.58 -22.30
N TYR A 484 -12.48 -14.74 -22.86
CA TYR A 484 -12.21 -14.89 -24.28
C TYR A 484 -13.15 -15.92 -24.92
N SER A 485 -13.84 -15.49 -25.98
CA SER A 485 -14.66 -16.33 -26.85
C SER A 485 -13.89 -16.62 -28.13
N ARG A 486 -13.85 -17.89 -28.56
CA ARG A 486 -13.13 -18.27 -29.78
C ARG A 486 -13.63 -17.54 -31.02
N ASP A 487 -14.95 -17.36 -31.12
CA ASP A 487 -15.58 -16.81 -32.33
C ASP A 487 -15.72 -15.28 -32.28
N ASN A 488 -15.70 -14.68 -31.08
CA ASN A 488 -15.96 -13.24 -30.88
C ASN A 488 -14.81 -12.47 -30.20
N GLY A 489 -13.69 -13.13 -29.88
CA GLY A 489 -12.55 -12.52 -29.18
C GLY A 489 -12.83 -12.20 -27.71
N TYR A 490 -12.14 -11.19 -27.18
CA TYR A 490 -12.33 -10.73 -25.80
C TYR A 490 -13.70 -10.10 -25.59
N ARG A 491 -14.35 -10.44 -24.47
CA ARG A 491 -15.53 -9.71 -23.98
C ARG A 491 -15.13 -8.40 -23.34
N THR A 492 -16.11 -7.56 -23.03
CA THR A 492 -15.91 -6.28 -22.32
C THR A 492 -15.13 -6.49 -21.03
N ALA A 493 -13.87 -6.07 -21.03
CA ALA A 493 -12.99 -6.20 -19.89
C ALA A 493 -13.43 -5.25 -18.77
N LYS A 494 -13.59 -5.78 -17.55
CA LYS A 494 -13.87 -4.94 -16.38
C LYS A 494 -12.56 -4.37 -15.85
N THR A 495 -12.38 -3.08 -15.98
CA THR A 495 -11.17 -2.37 -15.54
C THR A 495 -11.20 -2.08 -14.04
N THR A 496 -10.04 -1.86 -13.42
CA THR A 496 -9.95 -1.44 -12.01
C THR A 496 -10.42 0.01 -11.83
N PHE A 497 -10.71 0.38 -10.58
CA PHE A 497 -11.26 1.69 -10.24
C PHE A 497 -10.49 2.88 -10.84
N PRO A 498 -9.14 2.94 -10.82
CA PRO A 498 -8.41 4.04 -11.44
C PRO A 498 -8.70 4.21 -12.94
N PHE A 499 -8.71 3.11 -13.71
CA PHE A 499 -9.00 3.15 -15.14
C PHE A 499 -10.49 3.39 -15.43
N LYS A 500 -11.41 2.95 -14.55
CA LYS A 500 -12.83 3.34 -14.61
C LYS A 500 -13.01 4.84 -14.45
N VAL A 501 -12.35 5.45 -13.46
CA VAL A 501 -12.42 6.89 -13.23
C VAL A 501 -11.85 7.67 -14.43
N LEU A 502 -10.71 7.24 -14.98
CA LEU A 502 -10.13 7.84 -16.18
C LEU A 502 -11.07 7.71 -17.39
N ALA A 503 -11.69 6.55 -17.58
CA ALA A 503 -12.67 6.32 -18.62
C ALA A 503 -13.93 7.20 -18.42
N ASP A 504 -14.43 7.32 -17.19
CA ASP A 504 -15.60 8.15 -16.84
C ASP A 504 -15.32 9.65 -17.07
N ILE A 505 -14.11 10.12 -16.76
CA ILE A 505 -13.69 11.51 -17.06
C ILE A 505 -13.66 11.74 -18.58
N SER A 506 -13.29 10.72 -19.36
CA SER A 506 -13.27 10.80 -20.82
C SER A 506 -14.65 10.66 -21.48
N THR A 507 -15.63 10.02 -20.82
CA THR A 507 -16.92 9.63 -21.42
C THR A 507 -18.15 10.37 -20.89
N GLN A 508 -18.07 11.12 -19.78
CA GLN A 508 -19.26 11.80 -19.26
C GLN A 508 -19.73 12.96 -20.15
N LYS A 509 -20.90 12.78 -20.76
CA LYS A 509 -21.85 13.87 -21.01
C LYS A 509 -22.03 14.62 -19.69
N SER A 510 -21.69 15.91 -19.67
CA SER A 510 -21.84 16.78 -18.51
C SER A 510 -23.33 16.96 -18.19
N GLY A 511 -23.91 16.09 -17.37
CA GLY A 511 -25.31 16.18 -16.95
C GLY A 511 -25.50 17.21 -15.82
N MET A 512 -26.60 17.97 -15.82
CA MET A 512 -26.94 19.05 -14.87
C MET A 512 -27.57 18.59 -13.53
N VAL A 513 -27.39 17.34 -13.10
CA VAL A 513 -28.16 16.69 -12.00
C VAL A 513 -27.53 16.76 -10.61
N VAL A 514 -28.14 17.43 -9.63
CA VAL A 514 -27.68 17.42 -8.22
C VAL A 514 -28.56 16.49 -7.38
N ARG A 515 -27.98 15.77 -6.40
CA ARG A 515 -28.75 14.95 -5.45
C ARG A 515 -29.21 15.82 -4.29
N VAL A 516 -30.51 15.78 -3.99
CA VAL A 516 -31.14 16.63 -2.97
C VAL A 516 -31.93 15.76 -2.01
N LEU A 517 -31.80 16.00 -0.71
CA LEU A 517 -32.57 15.28 0.30
C LEU A 517 -34.05 15.72 0.25
N ASP A 518 -34.94 14.75 0.05
CA ASP A 518 -36.37 14.93 0.16
C ASP A 518 -36.81 14.64 1.60
N ARG A 519 -37.04 15.71 2.37
CA ARG A 519 -37.40 15.61 3.80
C ARG A 519 -38.74 14.92 4.02
N ALA A 520 -39.67 14.97 3.06
CA ALA A 520 -40.96 14.30 3.16
C ALA A 520 -40.84 12.76 3.08
N ARG A 521 -39.77 12.27 2.44
CA ARG A 521 -39.53 10.84 2.19
C ARG A 521 -38.46 10.23 3.10
N ARG A 522 -38.04 10.98 4.14
CA ARG A 522 -36.96 10.59 5.07
C ARG A 522 -37.27 9.29 5.84
N LEU A 523 -38.54 8.95 6.02
CA LEU A 523 -39.00 7.76 6.74
C LEU A 523 -39.14 6.50 5.85
N GLU A 524 -38.97 6.62 4.52
CA GLU A 524 -39.22 5.51 3.58
C GLU A 524 -38.05 4.51 3.46
N GLY A 525 -36.97 4.69 4.22
CA GLY A 525 -35.80 3.81 4.27
C GLY A 525 -34.54 4.37 3.59
N LEU A 526 -33.41 3.68 3.78
CA LEU A 526 -32.10 4.09 3.23
C LEU A 526 -32.15 4.18 1.70
N GLY A 527 -31.84 5.36 1.17
CA GLY A 527 -31.77 5.63 -0.28
C GLY A 527 -33.09 6.12 -0.91
N LYS A 528 -34.23 6.10 -0.20
CA LYS A 528 -35.53 6.56 -0.73
C LYS A 528 -35.87 8.03 -0.44
N GLY A 529 -35.12 8.68 0.45
CA GLY A 529 -35.26 10.10 0.79
C GLY A 529 -34.43 11.07 -0.05
N VAL A 530 -34.04 10.72 -1.28
CA VAL A 530 -33.19 11.55 -2.15
C VAL A 530 -33.86 11.74 -3.51
N LYS A 531 -34.06 12.98 -3.92
CA LYS A 531 -34.57 13.39 -5.24
C LYS A 531 -33.48 14.04 -6.09
N GLU A 532 -33.73 14.16 -7.38
CA GLU A 532 -32.81 14.84 -8.29
C GLU A 532 -33.22 16.30 -8.51
N GLY A 533 -32.34 17.24 -8.16
CA GLY A 533 -32.42 18.64 -8.58
C GLY A 533 -31.63 18.92 -9.86
N ARG A 534 -31.74 20.15 -10.38
CA ARG A 534 -31.04 20.63 -11.57
C ARG A 534 -30.32 21.92 -11.27
N ILE A 535 -29.09 22.05 -11.76
CA ILE A 535 -28.37 23.33 -11.80
C ILE A 535 -28.24 23.79 -13.24
N TRP A 536 -28.69 25.00 -13.50
CA TRP A 536 -28.61 25.71 -14.76
C TRP A 536 -27.43 26.69 -14.69
N ALA A 537 -26.69 26.86 -15.78
CA ALA A 537 -25.60 27.83 -15.87
C ALA A 537 -25.87 28.76 -17.05
N TYR A 538 -25.91 30.06 -16.79
CA TYR A 538 -26.01 31.12 -17.79
C TYR A 538 -24.74 31.94 -17.75
N LEU A 539 -24.05 32.02 -18.89
CA LEU A 539 -22.73 32.65 -18.99
C LEU A 539 -22.82 33.85 -19.93
N ARG A 540 -22.13 34.92 -19.57
CA ARG A 540 -21.74 36.01 -20.46
C ARG A 540 -20.20 36.04 -20.54
N ASP A 541 -19.65 36.04 -21.75
CA ASP A 541 -18.21 36.18 -21.98
C ASP A 541 -17.97 36.83 -23.35
N ASP A 542 -17.62 38.12 -23.31
CA ASP A 542 -17.47 38.96 -24.50
C ASP A 542 -16.06 38.92 -25.10
N ARG A 543 -15.11 38.31 -24.40
CA ARG A 543 -13.70 38.22 -24.81
C ARG A 543 -13.52 37.60 -26.21
N PRO A 544 -14.30 36.61 -26.66
CA PRO A 544 -14.13 36.04 -28.00
C PRO A 544 -14.41 37.02 -29.16
N TRP A 545 -15.12 38.14 -28.92
CA TRP A 545 -15.29 39.23 -29.90
C TRP A 545 -14.66 40.55 -29.44
N SER A 546 -13.76 40.53 -28.46
CA SER A 546 -13.18 41.74 -27.86
C SER A 546 -14.23 42.75 -27.39
N GLY A 547 -15.36 42.27 -26.88
CA GLY A 547 -16.33 43.15 -26.22
C GLY A 547 -15.87 43.57 -24.83
N THR A 548 -16.46 44.65 -24.32
CA THR A 548 -16.03 45.30 -23.06
C THR A 548 -16.78 44.81 -21.83
N ALA A 549 -17.84 44.01 -22.00
CA ALA A 549 -18.60 43.52 -20.86
C ALA A 549 -17.77 42.47 -20.08
N PRO A 550 -17.71 42.56 -18.74
CA PRO A 550 -16.92 41.63 -17.96
C PRO A 550 -17.49 40.20 -18.03
N PRO A 551 -16.65 39.16 -18.03
CA PRO A 551 -17.13 37.79 -18.05
C PRO A 551 -17.77 37.42 -16.70
N GLY A 552 -18.85 36.64 -16.74
CA GLY A 552 -19.56 36.23 -15.54
C GLY A 552 -20.49 35.05 -15.80
N VAL A 553 -20.77 34.27 -14.76
CA VAL A 553 -21.67 33.13 -14.82
C VAL A 553 -22.65 33.16 -13.66
N ALA A 554 -23.93 32.94 -13.96
CA ALA A 554 -24.99 32.77 -12.98
C ALA A 554 -25.47 31.32 -12.98
N TYR A 555 -25.49 30.70 -11.80
CA TYR A 555 -26.09 29.39 -11.59
C TYR A 555 -27.43 29.53 -10.89
N PHE A 556 -28.39 28.75 -11.36
CA PHE A 556 -29.72 28.65 -10.74
C PHE A 556 -30.00 27.20 -10.40
N PHE A 557 -30.64 26.98 -9.26
CA PHE A 557 -31.14 25.67 -8.85
C PHE A 557 -32.63 25.53 -9.17
N SER A 558 -33.05 24.34 -9.59
CA SER A 558 -34.47 23.98 -9.63
C SER A 558 -34.68 22.52 -9.16
N PRO A 559 -35.84 22.20 -8.56
CA PRO A 559 -36.11 20.86 -8.05
C PRO A 559 -36.40 19.83 -9.16
N ASP A 560 -36.68 20.27 -10.39
CA ASP A 560 -36.87 19.41 -11.55
C ASP A 560 -36.37 20.09 -12.84
N ARG A 561 -36.50 19.41 -14.00
CA ARG A 561 -36.00 19.91 -15.30
C ARG A 561 -37.08 20.62 -16.15
N LYS A 562 -38.24 20.97 -15.59
CA LYS A 562 -39.36 21.53 -16.39
C LYS A 562 -38.98 22.85 -17.07
N SER A 563 -39.63 23.14 -18.20
CA SER A 563 -39.42 24.36 -19.00
C SER A 563 -39.80 25.65 -18.27
N VAL A 564 -40.63 25.58 -17.23
CA VAL A 564 -41.06 26.75 -16.44
C VAL A 564 -39.88 27.43 -15.73
N HIS A 565 -38.84 26.67 -15.34
CA HIS A 565 -37.67 27.22 -14.65
C HIS A 565 -36.85 28.16 -15.53
N PRO A 566 -36.34 27.74 -16.71
CA PRO A 566 -35.62 28.66 -17.58
C PRO A 566 -36.49 29.80 -18.12
N GLN A 567 -37.82 29.64 -18.20
CA GLN A 567 -38.74 30.75 -18.49
C GLN A 567 -38.73 31.80 -17.37
N GLY A 568 -38.74 31.36 -16.11
CA GLY A 568 -38.60 32.24 -14.95
C GLY A 568 -37.24 32.92 -14.88
N HIS A 569 -36.15 32.14 -14.98
CA HIS A 569 -34.77 32.69 -14.91
C HIS A 569 -34.50 33.74 -15.98
N LEU A 570 -35.07 33.55 -17.17
CA LEU A 570 -34.89 34.43 -18.32
C LEU A 570 -36.13 35.28 -18.59
N ALA A 571 -36.98 35.58 -17.60
CA ALA A 571 -38.23 36.31 -17.81
C ALA A 571 -38.03 37.75 -18.30
N GLU A 572 -36.92 38.39 -17.91
CA GLU A 572 -36.57 39.76 -18.30
C GLU A 572 -35.48 39.84 -19.38
N PHE A 573 -34.86 38.70 -19.73
CA PHE A 573 -33.78 38.65 -20.71
C PHE A 573 -34.27 38.86 -22.15
N CYS A 574 -33.65 39.78 -22.89
CA CYS A 574 -33.86 39.98 -24.32
C CYS A 574 -32.52 39.86 -25.05
N GLY A 575 -32.46 39.09 -26.13
CA GLY A 575 -31.22 38.90 -26.89
C GLY A 575 -31.07 37.54 -27.55
N VAL A 576 -29.83 37.07 -27.67
CA VAL A 576 -29.51 35.77 -28.26
C VAL A 576 -29.21 34.77 -27.14
N LEU A 577 -29.89 33.63 -27.16
CA LEU A 577 -29.58 32.51 -26.27
C LEU A 577 -28.92 31.39 -27.06
N GLN A 578 -27.66 31.12 -26.76
CA GLN A 578 -26.91 30.01 -27.34
C GLN A 578 -26.96 28.79 -26.42
N ALA A 579 -27.62 27.73 -26.88
CA ALA A 579 -27.89 26.56 -26.05
C ALA A 579 -27.80 25.23 -26.84
N ASP A 580 -27.85 24.13 -26.10
CA ASP A 580 -28.03 22.81 -26.69
C ASP A 580 -29.47 22.63 -27.19
N ALA A 581 -29.77 21.47 -27.79
CA ALA A 581 -31.10 21.17 -28.34
C ALA A 581 -32.17 20.84 -27.28
N TYR A 582 -32.04 21.36 -26.07
CA TYR A 582 -32.98 21.02 -25.02
C TYR A 582 -34.38 21.54 -25.37
N THR A 583 -35.32 20.61 -25.52
CA THR A 583 -36.70 20.91 -25.95
C THR A 583 -37.44 21.82 -24.97
N GLY A 584 -37.01 21.87 -23.70
CA GLY A 584 -37.59 22.76 -22.71
C GLY A 584 -37.35 24.26 -22.96
N PHE A 585 -36.43 24.62 -23.85
CA PHE A 585 -36.21 26.02 -24.24
C PHE A 585 -37.13 26.48 -25.37
N LYS A 586 -37.89 25.59 -26.02
CA LYS A 586 -38.69 25.94 -27.21
C LYS A 586 -39.61 27.16 -26.99
N ALA A 587 -40.29 27.21 -25.84
CA ALA A 587 -41.19 28.31 -25.48
C ALA A 587 -40.49 29.66 -25.29
N LEU A 588 -39.17 29.68 -25.03
CA LEU A 588 -38.40 30.93 -24.93
C LEU A 588 -38.25 31.62 -26.30
N TYR A 589 -38.30 30.84 -27.38
CA TYR A 589 -38.07 31.31 -28.74
C TYR A 589 -39.36 31.64 -29.48
N GLU A 590 -40.52 31.37 -28.87
CA GLU A 590 -41.82 31.66 -29.46
C GLU A 590 -42.08 33.19 -29.40
N PRO A 591 -42.73 33.77 -30.43
CA PRO A 591 -43.12 35.17 -30.38
C PRO A 591 -44.08 35.44 -29.22
N ASP A 592 -43.97 36.62 -28.61
CA ASP A 592 -44.94 37.07 -27.62
C ASP A 592 -46.30 37.43 -28.25
N ALA A 593 -47.26 37.87 -27.44
CA ALA A 593 -48.59 38.26 -27.90
C ALA A 593 -48.60 39.40 -28.93
N THR A 594 -47.51 40.17 -29.04
CA THR A 594 -47.33 41.24 -30.03
C THR A 594 -46.65 40.75 -31.32
N GLY A 595 -46.25 39.48 -31.38
CA GLY A 595 -45.50 38.89 -32.48
C GLY A 595 -44.00 39.16 -32.42
N ALA A 596 -43.49 39.78 -31.34
CA ALA A 596 -42.07 40.05 -31.18
C ALA A 596 -41.33 38.84 -30.61
N VAL A 597 -40.17 38.51 -31.19
CA VAL A 597 -39.30 37.44 -30.68
C VAL A 597 -38.27 38.06 -29.74
N ARG A 598 -38.49 37.84 -28.44
CA ARG A 598 -37.63 38.36 -27.37
C ARG A 598 -36.27 37.67 -27.30
N ILE A 599 -36.24 36.34 -27.50
CA ILE A 599 -35.01 35.54 -27.44
C ILE A 599 -34.82 34.82 -28.77
N ARG A 600 -33.69 35.11 -29.43
CA ARG A 600 -33.29 34.42 -30.66
C ARG A 600 -32.43 33.20 -30.34
N GLU A 601 -32.75 32.08 -30.97
CA GLU A 601 -32.02 30.82 -30.77
C GLU A 601 -30.73 30.79 -31.59
N ALA A 602 -29.59 30.59 -30.92
CA ALA A 602 -28.32 30.20 -31.56
C ALA A 602 -28.04 28.73 -31.29
N ALA A 603 -27.97 27.92 -32.35
CA ALA A 603 -27.67 26.50 -32.23
C ALA A 603 -26.15 26.25 -32.16
N CYS A 604 -25.75 25.22 -31.40
CA CYS A 604 -24.35 24.87 -31.20
C CYS A 604 -23.86 23.85 -32.24
N TRP A 605 -22.89 24.25 -33.08
CA TRP A 605 -22.28 23.35 -34.08
C TRP A 605 -21.48 22.20 -33.45
N ALA A 606 -20.96 22.35 -32.23
CA ALA A 606 -20.24 21.27 -31.56
C ALA A 606 -21.16 20.07 -31.26
N HIS A 607 -22.44 20.31 -30.97
CA HIS A 607 -23.43 19.25 -30.82
C HIS A 607 -23.71 18.53 -32.13
N LEU A 608 -23.87 19.28 -33.23
CA LEU A 608 -24.04 18.69 -34.55
C LEU A 608 -22.82 17.85 -34.95
N ARG A 609 -21.61 18.38 -34.73
CA ARG A 609 -20.35 17.66 -34.95
C ARG A 609 -20.29 16.36 -34.14
N ARG A 610 -20.75 16.39 -32.89
CA ARG A 610 -20.81 15.21 -32.01
C ARG A 610 -21.71 14.11 -32.58
N ASP A 611 -22.87 14.46 -33.15
CA ASP A 611 -23.76 13.48 -33.78
C ASP A 611 -23.08 12.77 -34.97
N PHE A 612 -22.31 13.49 -35.80
CA PHE A 612 -21.50 12.87 -36.87
C PHE A 612 -20.34 12.05 -36.32
N HIS A 613 -19.69 12.52 -35.27
CA HIS A 613 -18.58 11.81 -34.61
C HIS A 613 -19.02 10.48 -34.00
N ASP A 614 -20.16 10.45 -33.32
CA ASP A 614 -20.71 9.24 -32.72
C ASP A 614 -21.04 8.20 -33.81
N VAL A 615 -21.55 8.63 -34.96
CA VAL A 615 -21.74 7.75 -36.12
C VAL A 615 -20.40 7.24 -36.67
N TRP A 616 -19.43 8.13 -36.88
CA TRP A 616 -18.10 7.75 -37.40
C TRP A 616 -17.40 6.74 -36.49
N THR A 617 -17.40 6.98 -35.18
CA THR A 617 -16.75 6.09 -34.21
C THR A 617 -17.41 4.72 -34.15
N GLY A 618 -18.75 4.66 -34.24
CA GLY A 618 -19.50 3.41 -34.21
C GLY A 618 -19.48 2.60 -35.50
N THR A 619 -19.51 3.26 -36.67
CA THR A 619 -19.72 2.56 -37.96
C THR A 619 -18.61 2.76 -38.98
N LYS A 620 -17.66 3.67 -38.74
CA LYS A 620 -16.65 4.10 -39.73
C LYS A 620 -17.26 4.56 -41.06
N SER A 621 -18.43 5.19 -41.01
CA SER A 621 -19.11 5.74 -42.19
C SER A 621 -18.33 6.90 -42.82
N GLU A 622 -17.93 6.75 -44.08
CA GLU A 622 -17.22 7.80 -44.83
C GLU A 622 -18.03 9.10 -44.94
N ILE A 623 -19.36 9.02 -45.09
CA ILE A 623 -20.25 10.18 -45.10
C ILE A 623 -20.20 10.93 -43.76
N ALA A 624 -20.12 10.20 -42.64
CA ALA A 624 -19.98 10.82 -41.33
C ALA A 624 -18.62 11.51 -41.17
N ARG A 625 -17.54 10.92 -41.71
CA ARG A 625 -16.21 11.54 -41.75
C ARG A 625 -16.21 12.82 -42.59
N GLU A 626 -16.79 12.79 -43.79
CA GLU A 626 -16.91 13.98 -44.65
C GLU A 626 -17.69 15.10 -43.93
N GLY A 627 -18.76 14.75 -43.20
CA GLY A 627 -19.48 15.71 -42.37
C GLY A 627 -18.62 16.36 -41.28
N LEU A 628 -17.73 15.60 -40.65
CA LEU A 628 -16.77 16.13 -39.67
C LEU A 628 -15.74 17.07 -40.32
N ASP A 629 -15.23 16.70 -41.50
CA ASP A 629 -14.22 17.48 -42.21
C ASP A 629 -14.81 18.83 -42.68
N ARG A 630 -16.03 18.81 -43.22
CA ARG A 630 -16.77 20.03 -43.62
C ARG A 630 -17.06 20.95 -42.44
N ILE A 631 -17.50 20.40 -41.30
CA ILE A 631 -17.69 21.20 -40.08
C ILE A 631 -16.34 21.72 -39.58
N GLY A 632 -15.28 20.91 -39.66
CA GLY A 632 -13.91 21.29 -39.28
C GLY A 632 -13.44 22.56 -39.99
N ALA A 633 -13.67 22.68 -41.29
CA ALA A 633 -13.33 23.87 -42.07
C ALA A 633 -13.97 25.16 -41.53
N LEU A 634 -15.20 25.09 -40.99
CA LEU A 634 -15.84 26.24 -40.33
C LEU A 634 -15.09 26.63 -39.05
N TYR A 635 -14.69 25.65 -38.25
CA TYR A 635 -13.92 25.88 -37.02
C TYR A 635 -12.52 26.41 -37.30
N ASP A 636 -11.93 26.07 -38.45
CA ASP A 636 -10.62 26.58 -38.85
C ASP A 636 -10.66 28.09 -39.03
N ILE A 637 -11.70 28.60 -39.71
CA ILE A 637 -11.94 30.04 -39.85
C ILE A 637 -12.22 30.69 -38.49
N GLU A 638 -13.06 30.07 -37.65
CA GLU A 638 -13.39 30.64 -36.33
C GLU A 638 -12.17 30.80 -35.42
N ARG A 639 -11.17 29.90 -35.51
CA ARG A 639 -9.92 30.03 -34.76
C ARG A 639 -9.11 31.26 -35.18
N GLU A 640 -9.15 31.64 -36.45
CA GLU A 640 -8.43 32.81 -36.95
C GLU A 640 -9.07 34.15 -36.51
N ILE A 641 -10.39 34.18 -36.32
CA ILE A 641 -11.13 35.41 -36.01
C ILE A 641 -11.51 35.54 -34.52
N THR A 642 -11.10 34.60 -33.68
CA THR A 642 -11.32 34.68 -32.23
C THR A 642 -10.50 35.83 -31.65
N GLY A 643 -11.14 36.74 -30.92
CA GLY A 643 -10.52 37.96 -30.38
C GLY A 643 -10.57 39.17 -31.32
N CYS A 644 -11.08 39.02 -32.55
CA CYS A 644 -11.41 40.17 -33.40
C CYS A 644 -12.73 40.82 -32.97
N SER A 645 -13.01 42.06 -33.38
CA SER A 645 -14.29 42.73 -33.09
C SER A 645 -15.48 41.98 -33.69
N ALA A 646 -16.69 42.21 -33.17
CA ALA A 646 -17.91 41.61 -33.70
C ALA A 646 -18.13 41.94 -35.19
N GLU A 647 -17.83 43.17 -35.61
CA GLU A 647 -17.95 43.60 -37.01
C GLU A 647 -16.99 42.83 -37.92
N GLU A 648 -15.73 42.68 -37.49
CA GLU A 648 -14.72 41.97 -38.28
C GLU A 648 -15.04 40.47 -38.37
N ARG A 649 -15.46 39.85 -37.27
CA ARG A 649 -15.93 38.46 -37.26
C ARG A 649 -17.07 38.27 -38.25
N ARG A 650 -18.08 39.17 -38.22
CA ARG A 650 -19.20 39.14 -39.16
C ARG A 650 -18.72 39.27 -40.61
N ARG A 651 -17.84 40.23 -40.90
CA ARG A 651 -17.30 40.46 -42.26
C ARG A 651 -16.61 39.21 -42.81
N VAL A 652 -15.70 38.61 -42.02
CA VAL A 652 -14.99 37.39 -42.41
C VAL A 652 -15.96 36.22 -42.62
N ARG A 653 -16.94 36.05 -41.72
CA ARG A 653 -17.94 34.99 -41.81
C ARG A 653 -18.79 35.09 -43.08
N GLN A 654 -19.18 36.30 -43.49
CA GLN A 654 -19.97 36.50 -44.70
C GLN A 654 -19.19 36.14 -45.98
N VAL A 655 -17.87 36.39 -46.00
CA VAL A 655 -17.03 36.11 -47.18
C VAL A 655 -16.53 34.66 -47.22
N ARG A 656 -16.09 34.11 -46.07
CA ARG A 656 -15.39 32.82 -46.00
C ARG A 656 -16.26 31.69 -45.46
N THR A 657 -17.03 31.93 -44.40
CA THR A 657 -17.78 30.87 -43.70
C THR A 657 -19.14 30.58 -44.35
N ARG A 658 -19.86 31.61 -44.82
CA ARG A 658 -21.17 31.47 -45.44
C ARG A 658 -21.17 30.51 -46.64
N PRO A 659 -20.26 30.62 -47.62
CA PRO A 659 -20.24 29.70 -48.75
C PRO A 659 -20.06 28.23 -48.32
N LEU A 660 -19.20 27.98 -47.33
CA LEU A 660 -18.96 26.63 -46.80
C LEU A 660 -20.18 26.08 -46.05
N ALA A 661 -20.88 26.92 -45.29
CA ALA A 661 -22.09 26.52 -44.59
C ALA A 661 -23.23 26.20 -45.58
N GLU A 662 -23.41 27.01 -46.62
CA GLU A 662 -24.40 26.77 -47.67
C GLU A 662 -24.09 25.50 -48.47
N ASP A 663 -22.82 25.26 -48.80
CA ASP A 663 -22.37 24.01 -49.41
C ASP A 663 -22.62 22.79 -48.50
N PHE A 664 -22.35 22.91 -47.19
CA PHE A 664 -22.70 21.88 -46.22
C PHE A 664 -24.20 21.58 -46.20
N LYS A 665 -25.07 22.60 -46.31
CA LYS A 665 -26.52 22.42 -46.35
C LYS A 665 -26.95 21.62 -47.58
N ALA A 666 -26.50 22.04 -48.77
CA ALA A 666 -26.84 21.37 -50.02
C ALA A 666 -26.34 19.91 -50.04
N TRP A 667 -25.13 19.68 -49.52
CA TRP A 667 -24.59 18.34 -49.31
C TRP A 667 -25.45 17.53 -48.35
N ALA A 668 -25.84 18.08 -47.19
CA ALA A 668 -26.67 17.41 -46.20
C ALA A 668 -28.06 17.02 -46.74
N GLU A 669 -28.70 17.89 -47.54
CA GLU A 669 -29.97 17.60 -48.22
C GLU A 669 -29.83 16.44 -49.21
N THR A 670 -28.74 16.45 -49.99
CA THR A 670 -28.44 15.37 -50.96
C THR A 670 -28.19 14.03 -50.25
N GLN A 671 -27.38 14.03 -49.18
CA GLN A 671 -27.06 12.81 -48.45
C GLN A 671 -28.28 12.26 -47.71
N LEU A 672 -29.14 13.11 -47.16
CA LEU A 672 -30.36 12.68 -46.47
C LEU A 672 -31.28 11.85 -47.38
N GLY A 673 -31.34 12.16 -48.68
CA GLY A 673 -32.07 11.36 -49.67
C GLY A 673 -31.45 9.99 -49.99
N ARG A 674 -30.16 9.80 -49.70
CA ARG A 674 -29.40 8.57 -50.02
C ARG A 674 -29.27 7.61 -48.84
N VAL A 675 -29.38 8.11 -47.62
CA VAL A 675 -29.24 7.30 -46.40
C VAL A 675 -30.58 6.74 -45.94
N SER A 676 -30.57 5.55 -45.33
CA SER A 676 -31.78 4.98 -44.72
C SER A 676 -32.36 5.93 -43.66
N GLY A 677 -33.65 6.28 -43.78
CA GLY A 677 -34.28 7.31 -42.96
C GLY A 677 -34.30 7.03 -41.45
N LYS A 678 -34.18 5.75 -41.03
CA LYS A 678 -34.09 5.34 -39.62
C LYS A 678 -32.65 5.32 -39.07
N SER A 679 -31.63 5.56 -39.90
CA SER A 679 -30.23 5.54 -39.47
C SER A 679 -29.91 6.70 -38.52
N ALA A 680 -28.89 6.50 -37.67
CA ALA A 680 -28.35 7.55 -36.82
C ALA A 680 -27.81 8.74 -37.65
N LEU A 681 -27.27 8.46 -38.84
CA LEU A 681 -26.80 9.48 -39.78
C LEU A 681 -27.95 10.33 -40.35
N ALA A 682 -29.07 9.70 -40.74
CA ALA A 682 -30.28 10.42 -41.15
C ALA A 682 -30.85 11.29 -40.01
N LYS A 683 -30.70 10.88 -38.75
CA LYS A 683 -31.08 11.68 -37.59
C LYS A 683 -30.22 12.93 -37.45
N ALA A 684 -28.90 12.82 -37.62
CA ALA A 684 -27.96 13.96 -37.59
C ALA A 684 -28.27 14.99 -38.68
N PHE A 685 -28.50 14.53 -39.93
CA PHE A 685 -28.90 15.41 -41.03
C PHE A 685 -30.23 16.13 -40.77
N ARG A 686 -31.27 15.40 -40.33
CA ARG A 686 -32.56 16.01 -39.97
C ARG A 686 -32.42 17.01 -38.83
N TYR A 687 -31.55 16.74 -37.87
CA TYR A 687 -31.27 17.65 -36.77
C TYR A 687 -30.65 18.97 -37.27
N ALA A 688 -29.66 18.91 -38.16
CA ALA A 688 -29.06 20.08 -38.80
C ALA A 688 -30.10 20.89 -39.60
N LEU A 689 -30.77 20.23 -40.54
CA LEU A 689 -31.66 20.89 -41.51
C LEU A 689 -32.88 21.53 -40.84
N ARG A 690 -33.46 20.88 -39.83
CA ARG A 690 -34.63 21.41 -39.11
C ARG A 690 -34.34 22.71 -38.35
N ARG A 691 -33.10 22.91 -37.89
CA ARG A 691 -32.67 24.06 -37.08
C ARG A 691 -31.69 24.96 -37.84
N TRP A 692 -31.67 24.85 -39.16
CA TRP A 692 -30.70 25.55 -40.00
C TRP A 692 -30.66 27.07 -39.75
N PRO A 693 -31.80 27.78 -39.62
CA PRO A 693 -31.77 29.22 -39.30
C PRO A 693 -31.01 29.52 -38.00
N SER A 694 -31.21 28.71 -36.96
CA SER A 694 -30.52 28.86 -35.67
C SER A 694 -29.03 28.53 -35.74
N PHE A 695 -28.62 27.60 -36.62
CA PHE A 695 -27.21 27.30 -36.90
C PHE A 695 -26.51 28.42 -37.69
N MET A 696 -27.24 29.19 -38.48
CA MET A 696 -26.69 30.28 -39.29
C MET A 696 -26.60 31.61 -38.54
N LEU A 697 -27.23 31.72 -37.36
CA LEU A 697 -27.29 32.98 -36.60
C LEU A 697 -25.91 33.58 -36.30
N PHE A 698 -24.89 32.76 -36.05
CA PHE A 698 -23.53 33.25 -35.80
C PHE A 698 -22.90 33.94 -37.02
N LEU A 699 -23.36 33.66 -38.23
CA LEU A 699 -22.90 34.37 -39.44
C LEU A 699 -23.47 35.78 -39.50
N GLU A 700 -24.67 35.99 -38.96
CA GLU A 700 -25.37 37.28 -38.98
C GLU A 700 -24.96 38.20 -37.84
N ASP A 701 -24.62 37.64 -36.67
CA ASP A 701 -24.22 38.38 -35.47
C ASP A 701 -22.82 37.96 -35.00
N GLY A 702 -21.87 38.88 -35.13
CA GLY A 702 -20.47 38.67 -34.74
C GLY A 702 -20.24 38.43 -33.26
N ARG A 703 -21.22 38.74 -32.41
CA ARG A 703 -21.18 38.48 -30.95
C ARG A 703 -21.48 37.02 -30.61
N VAL A 704 -22.07 36.27 -31.54
CA VAL A 704 -22.43 34.87 -31.32
C VAL A 704 -21.25 33.96 -31.67
N ALA A 705 -20.92 33.03 -30.77
CA ALA A 705 -19.91 32.02 -31.01
C ALA A 705 -20.47 30.86 -31.86
N ILE A 706 -19.60 30.05 -32.48
CA ILE A 706 -20.05 28.89 -33.26
C ILE A 706 -20.58 27.75 -32.35
N ASP A 707 -20.19 27.72 -31.08
CA ASP A 707 -20.59 26.70 -30.10
C ASP A 707 -20.85 27.26 -28.69
N ASN A 708 -21.53 26.45 -27.86
CA ASN A 708 -21.81 26.75 -26.45
C ASN A 708 -20.85 26.03 -25.48
N ASN A 709 -19.67 25.60 -25.93
CA ASN A 709 -18.70 24.90 -25.07
C ASN A 709 -18.30 25.70 -23.81
N PRO A 710 -18.27 27.05 -23.78
CA PRO A 710 -18.07 27.79 -22.55
C PRO A 710 -19.13 27.46 -21.47
N ALA A 711 -20.41 27.39 -21.83
CA ALA A 711 -21.47 27.00 -20.89
C ALA A 711 -21.37 25.54 -20.45
N GLU A 712 -20.99 24.62 -21.36
CA GLU A 712 -20.68 23.22 -21.00
C GLU A 712 -19.47 23.13 -20.05
N ARG A 713 -18.46 24.00 -20.18
CA ARG A 713 -17.32 24.07 -19.26
C ARG A 713 -17.74 24.61 -17.89
N ALA A 714 -18.59 25.63 -17.86
CA ALA A 714 -19.11 26.22 -16.63
C ALA A 714 -19.89 25.21 -15.77
N ILE A 715 -20.55 24.20 -16.35
CA ILE A 715 -21.23 23.18 -15.53
C ILE A 715 -20.26 22.13 -14.94
N LYS A 716 -19.04 21.98 -15.47
CA LYS A 716 -18.10 20.92 -15.04
C LYS A 716 -17.74 20.97 -13.55
N PRO A 717 -17.45 22.13 -12.92
CA PRO A 717 -17.21 22.21 -11.48
C PRO A 717 -18.34 21.58 -10.65
N VAL A 718 -19.60 21.81 -11.04
CA VAL A 718 -20.77 21.21 -10.37
C VAL A 718 -20.79 19.69 -10.57
N VAL A 719 -20.45 19.18 -11.76
CA VAL A 719 -20.37 17.74 -12.04
C VAL A 719 -19.24 17.08 -11.24
N ILE A 720 -18.08 17.73 -11.14
CA ILE A 720 -16.94 17.26 -10.33
C ILE A 720 -17.30 17.27 -8.85
N GLY A 721 -17.93 18.36 -8.38
CA GLY A 721 -18.38 18.52 -7.00
C GLY A 721 -19.22 17.33 -6.53
N ARG A 722 -20.10 16.76 -7.39
CA ARG A 722 -20.94 15.56 -7.09
C ARG A 722 -20.17 14.32 -6.64
N LYS A 723 -18.87 14.25 -6.91
CA LYS A 723 -18.02 13.18 -6.41
C LYS A 723 -17.48 13.46 -5.01
N ASN A 724 -17.48 14.72 -4.59
CA ASN A 724 -16.86 15.22 -3.35
C ASN A 724 -17.87 15.59 -2.25
N TRP A 725 -19.15 15.78 -2.58
CA TRP A 725 -20.26 15.93 -1.61
C TRP A 725 -21.34 14.85 -1.79
N LEU A 726 -22.05 14.51 -0.71
CA LEU A 726 -23.04 13.43 -0.73
C LEU A 726 -24.37 13.87 -1.37
N PHE A 727 -24.94 15.00 -0.94
CA PHE A 727 -26.19 15.59 -1.42
C PHE A 727 -26.38 17.00 -0.82
N ALA A 728 -27.25 17.82 -1.44
CA ALA A 728 -27.78 19.03 -0.82
C ALA A 728 -28.85 18.65 0.23
N GLY A 729 -28.79 19.22 1.44
CA GLY A 729 -29.65 18.82 2.57
C GLY A 729 -31.14 19.20 2.45
N ALA A 730 -31.50 20.03 1.46
CA ALA A 730 -32.85 20.42 1.04
C ALA A 730 -32.75 21.20 -0.29
N ASP A 731 -33.88 21.56 -0.90
CA ASP A 731 -33.91 22.45 -2.09
C ASP A 731 -33.18 23.78 -1.81
N ALA A 732 -33.42 24.39 -0.64
CA ALA A 732 -32.69 25.58 -0.20
C ALA A 732 -31.15 25.38 -0.16
N GLY A 733 -30.68 24.16 0.15
CA GLY A 733 -29.25 23.85 0.08
C GLY A 733 -28.73 23.77 -1.36
N GLY A 734 -29.59 23.43 -2.32
CA GLY A 734 -29.29 23.52 -3.75
C GLY A 734 -29.22 24.96 -4.25
N GLU A 735 -30.09 25.84 -3.72
CA GLU A 735 -30.09 27.28 -3.99
C GLU A 735 -28.83 27.96 -3.45
N THR A 736 -28.51 27.77 -2.16
CA THR A 736 -27.27 28.30 -1.54
C THR A 736 -26.02 27.86 -2.30
N LEU A 737 -26.04 26.62 -2.80
CA LEU A 737 -24.97 26.16 -3.67
C LEU A 737 -24.91 26.95 -4.98
N ALA A 738 -26.03 27.10 -5.68
CA ALA A 738 -26.04 27.82 -6.95
C ALA A 738 -25.55 29.27 -6.78
N GLU A 739 -25.91 29.92 -5.67
CA GLU A 739 -25.41 31.25 -5.27
C GLU A 739 -23.89 31.24 -5.05
N ALA A 740 -23.38 30.29 -4.26
CA ALA A 740 -21.94 30.17 -4.00
C ALA A 740 -21.15 29.93 -5.29
N MET A 741 -21.63 29.04 -6.17
CA MET A 741 -21.00 28.77 -7.46
C MET A 741 -21.00 29.99 -8.38
N THR A 742 -22.07 30.79 -8.36
CA THR A 742 -22.18 32.05 -9.13
C THR A 742 -21.06 33.01 -8.77
N ILE A 743 -20.83 33.20 -7.47
CA ILE A 743 -19.81 34.10 -6.96
C ILE A 743 -18.41 33.55 -7.26
N ILE A 744 -18.16 32.28 -6.91
CA ILE A 744 -16.84 31.64 -7.06
C ILE A 744 -16.40 31.55 -8.53
N GLU A 745 -17.27 31.07 -9.41
CA GLU A 745 -16.89 30.88 -10.82
C GLU A 745 -16.83 32.21 -11.58
N SER A 746 -17.61 33.23 -11.17
CA SER A 746 -17.45 34.59 -11.71
C SER A 746 -16.13 35.23 -11.28
N ALA A 747 -15.66 34.99 -10.04
CA ALA A 747 -14.32 35.39 -9.59
C ALA A 747 -13.21 34.74 -10.43
N LYS A 748 -13.32 33.42 -10.67
CA LYS A 748 -12.37 32.72 -11.55
C LYS A 748 -12.38 33.25 -12.98
N LEU A 749 -13.57 33.52 -13.53
CA LEU A 749 -13.70 34.08 -14.89
C LEU A 749 -13.07 35.47 -15.01
N SER A 750 -13.11 36.25 -13.92
CA SER A 750 -12.47 37.57 -13.81
C SER A 750 -10.97 37.48 -13.50
N GLY A 751 -10.42 36.28 -13.32
CA GLY A 751 -8.98 36.05 -13.10
C GLY A 751 -8.54 36.21 -11.63
N HIS A 752 -9.46 36.23 -10.68
CA HIS A 752 -9.15 36.35 -9.26
C HIS A 752 -8.99 34.99 -8.57
N ASP A 753 -8.20 34.97 -7.51
CA ASP A 753 -8.20 33.87 -6.55
C ASP A 753 -9.51 33.90 -5.73
N PRO A 754 -10.36 32.86 -5.79
CA PRO A 754 -11.66 32.89 -5.14
C PRO A 754 -11.59 32.98 -3.61
N GLU A 755 -10.57 32.41 -2.98
CA GLU A 755 -10.41 32.46 -1.53
C GLU A 755 -10.08 33.88 -1.08
N ALA A 756 -9.09 34.51 -1.72
CA ALA A 756 -8.73 35.90 -1.46
C ALA A 756 -9.91 36.86 -1.68
N TYR A 757 -10.66 36.67 -2.77
CA TYR A 757 -11.85 37.44 -3.07
C TYR A 757 -12.93 37.28 -1.99
N LEU A 758 -13.28 36.03 -1.64
CA LEU A 758 -14.30 35.75 -0.63
C LEU A 758 -13.90 36.26 0.76
N ALA A 759 -12.64 36.07 1.16
CA ALA A 759 -12.15 36.54 2.46
C ALA A 759 -12.23 38.07 2.57
N ASP A 760 -11.86 38.79 1.51
CA ASP A 760 -11.90 40.26 1.47
C ASP A 760 -13.34 40.78 1.49
N ILE A 761 -14.24 40.26 0.63
CA ILE A 761 -15.63 40.72 0.62
C ILE A 761 -16.33 40.40 1.94
N LEU A 762 -16.15 39.20 2.51
CA LEU A 762 -16.83 38.80 3.76
C LEU A 762 -16.35 39.64 4.94
N ALA A 763 -15.09 40.09 4.94
CA ALA A 763 -14.54 40.95 5.98
C ALA A 763 -15.16 42.35 5.98
N ARG A 764 -15.48 42.93 4.80
CA ARG A 764 -15.96 44.32 4.67
C ARG A 764 -17.44 44.49 4.32
N ILE A 765 -18.15 43.42 3.92
CA ILE A 765 -19.53 43.51 3.45
C ILE A 765 -20.49 44.02 4.53
N GLY A 766 -20.20 43.79 5.81
CA GLY A 766 -20.99 44.27 6.93
C GLY A 766 -21.06 45.79 7.02
N ASP A 767 -19.96 46.47 6.70
CA ASP A 767 -19.82 47.93 6.76
C ASP A 767 -19.95 48.59 5.37
N HIS A 768 -20.09 47.79 4.31
CA HIS A 768 -20.23 48.28 2.95
C HIS A 768 -21.65 48.81 2.70
N LYS A 769 -21.77 49.93 1.97
CA LYS A 769 -23.07 50.52 1.67
C LYS A 769 -23.88 49.60 0.75
N ILE A 770 -25.11 49.28 1.16
CA ILE A 770 -26.01 48.39 0.41
C ILE A 770 -26.27 48.83 -1.04
N ASN A 771 -26.26 50.15 -1.31
CA ASN A 771 -26.44 50.71 -2.65
C ASN A 771 -25.14 50.74 -3.48
N ARG A 772 -24.04 50.19 -2.97
CA ARG A 772 -22.72 50.10 -3.63
C ARG A 772 -22.21 48.67 -3.72
N LEU A 773 -23.08 47.67 -3.56
CA LEU A 773 -22.68 46.25 -3.65
C LEU A 773 -22.02 45.91 -5.00
N ASP A 774 -22.33 46.65 -6.06
CA ASP A 774 -21.71 46.49 -7.38
C ASP A 774 -20.18 46.67 -7.35
N ASP A 775 -19.65 47.46 -6.41
CA ASP A 775 -18.19 47.64 -6.22
C ASP A 775 -17.51 46.35 -5.75
N LEU A 776 -18.27 45.45 -5.10
CA LEU A 776 -17.78 44.19 -4.59
C LEU A 776 -17.91 43.05 -5.61
N LEU A 777 -18.54 43.28 -6.77
CA LEU A 777 -18.68 42.25 -7.79
C LEU A 777 -17.31 41.85 -8.35
N PRO A 778 -17.14 40.58 -8.78
CA PRO A 778 -15.84 40.06 -9.18
C PRO A 778 -15.07 40.92 -10.17
N TRP A 779 -15.73 41.55 -11.13
CA TRP A 779 -15.10 42.38 -12.16
C TRP A 779 -14.83 43.83 -11.76
N ASN A 780 -15.35 44.28 -10.62
CA ASN A 780 -15.08 45.59 -10.03
C ASN A 780 -14.18 45.48 -8.79
N TRP A 781 -13.85 44.27 -8.37
CA TRP A 781 -13.17 44.01 -7.11
C TRP A 781 -11.72 44.50 -7.12
N VAL A 782 -11.39 45.28 -6.09
CA VAL A 782 -10.02 45.67 -5.76
C VAL A 782 -9.71 45.18 -4.33
N PRO A 783 -8.59 44.47 -4.10
CA PRO A 783 -8.18 44.02 -2.77
C PRO A 783 -7.91 45.21 -1.85
N LEU A 784 -8.32 45.13 -0.58
CA LEU A 784 -7.90 46.12 0.42
C LEU A 784 -6.39 46.10 0.61
N THR A 785 -5.78 47.29 0.69
CA THR A 785 -4.35 47.43 1.01
C THR A 785 -4.12 47.11 2.50
N GLN A 786 -2.86 46.88 2.92
CA GLN A 786 -2.55 46.63 4.33
C GLN A 786 -2.94 47.79 5.25
N GLU A 787 -2.95 49.02 4.73
CA GLU A 787 -3.40 50.21 5.48
C GLU A 787 -4.92 50.22 5.65
N ASP A 788 -5.68 49.83 4.63
CA ASP A 788 -7.15 49.75 4.72
C ASP A 788 -7.63 48.64 5.68
N LYS A 789 -6.87 47.54 5.77
CA LYS A 789 -7.15 46.41 6.69
C LYS A 789 -6.85 46.72 8.16
N ALA A 790 -6.15 47.81 8.46
CA ALA A 790 -5.84 48.24 9.82
C ALA A 790 -6.89 49.22 10.37
N VAL A 791 -7.76 49.76 9.51
CA VAL A 791 -8.79 50.76 9.84
C VAL A 791 -10.20 50.14 9.86
N ALA A 792 -10.41 49.04 9.14
CA ALA A 792 -11.58 48.16 9.24
C ALA A 792 -11.40 47.13 10.37
#